data_AF-A0A1F3YDD3-F1
#
_entry.id   AF-A0A1F3YDD3-F1
#
_cell.length_a   1.000
_cell.length_b   1.000
_cell.length_c   1.000
_cell.angle_alpha   90.00
_cell.angle_beta   90.00
_cell.angle_gamma   90.00
#
_symmetry.space_group_name_H-M   'P 1'
#
loop_
_entity.id
_entity.type
_entity.pdbx_description
1 polymer ?
#
loop_
_entity_poly.entity_id
_entity_poly.type
_entity_poly.pdbx_seq_one_letter_code
_entity_poly.pdbx_strand_id
1 'polypeptide(L)'
;MKVENLKPKRILPRFLLWTAIALSLCPGLASAKLDMIEVTRKSAEAQVRNLIEPVINRFCHDECKLLAINATVDIATPDEIAPGFDEVEARAQTLAASSARVRLLINEKVGPVSRSKLMDLLQRYLDTLDYPVKIETQLARFPEPIEASGKVAELRERVTKQFTNTLEELFQQFCPNQCLLTDLNLKTELVNGEEVEYGSAGEFVQEGGVAIRIKELSASILIDDALSPVERSNILEMAKLKTTSFKQVNLTSKALKFPRPNAVTALAGGSGIDPLTGKTISRNLASESTVTNSTENRNSNTTAQTQTSSNTNTVTSTNNENAVKQERFERIEKIERVESGDAVQAELQKFKVFGLIFGCSILSLLVFLAIASYRPKASAIPTVHRIFQNLAADPVSASAPSTYKPSSESLPGKDDRGALAAKRYEIETLLEELTKIFVQQPKVAKQVFSRILTEEGVEVTAQYIHMLGESIVVDMLRDPSLQSDISELMEYYAKTPIEITDDEKLNLLRALHNRTVAGKLFVMGNRSSNLFDFLAEMDGLQILELIRNESLTVKSIVLTQCDPQKRATIYAQLEDDTRLKLLTELSRIDHLPRDYIFNVANALKRKRIENPRLNTESLPGSEVLVSLLERTGPQMQRTVVKSLEAANPESARTIKSKLVSLDTLRYLRDGQLLEVILSLKHDELLQFLKGAPDSIRYTIFSKAPKELISELEEELGSVGAISREMYQAVERKILNRMKLMTNEGLINLVETNERMFADSAGDSGFVQPVPSPSAGDKTVTNLKKVAGW
;
A
#
# COMPACT_ATOMS: atom_id res chain seq x y z
N MET A 1 -37.35 -5.07 -75.66
CA MET A 1 -36.58 -5.13 -76.94
C MET A 1 -35.15 -5.58 -76.66
N LYS A 2 -34.42 -6.05 -77.68
CA LYS A 2 -33.04 -6.57 -77.60
C LYS A 2 -32.07 -5.53 -76.99
N VAL A 3 -31.13 -5.88 -76.10
CA VAL A 3 -29.89 -6.67 -76.26
C VAL A 3 -28.86 -6.01 -77.19
N GLU A 4 -27.62 -5.89 -76.66
CA GLU A 4 -26.27 -5.81 -77.29
C GLU A 4 -25.42 -4.66 -76.70
N ASN A 5 -24.41 -4.93 -75.86
CA ASN A 5 -23.06 -5.44 -76.17
C ASN A 5 -22.17 -4.46 -76.93
N LEU A 6 -21.07 -4.00 -76.30
CA LEU A 6 -19.79 -3.72 -76.98
C LEU A 6 -18.63 -3.63 -75.97
N LYS A 7 -17.55 -4.38 -76.24
CA LYS A 7 -16.27 -4.35 -75.50
C LYS A 7 -15.39 -3.20 -76.01
N PRO A 8 -14.46 -2.66 -75.20
CA PRO A 8 -13.24 -2.01 -75.71
C PRO A 8 -11.99 -2.91 -75.60
N LYS A 9 -11.16 -2.90 -76.65
CA LYS A 9 -9.80 -3.47 -76.67
C LYS A 9 -8.75 -2.37 -76.39
N ARG A 10 -7.59 -2.77 -75.86
CA ARG A 10 -6.42 -1.93 -75.55
C ARG A 10 -5.81 -1.23 -76.79
N ILE A 11 -5.60 0.09 -76.70
CA ILE A 11 -4.67 0.96 -77.47
C ILE A 11 -4.37 2.18 -76.54
N LEU A 12 -3.17 2.74 -76.34
CA LEU A 12 -1.77 2.29 -76.48
C LEU A 12 -0.88 3.21 -75.58
N PRO A 13 0.12 2.73 -74.81
CA PRO A 13 0.84 3.56 -73.84
C PRO A 13 1.94 4.40 -74.51
N ARG A 14 1.70 5.72 -74.66
CA ARG A 14 2.75 6.69 -75.06
C ARG A 14 2.79 8.01 -74.25
N PHE A 15 1.77 8.30 -73.43
CA PHE A 15 1.72 9.52 -72.62
C PHE A 15 2.55 9.48 -71.31
N LEU A 16 2.79 8.29 -70.75
CA LEU A 16 3.41 8.12 -69.42
C LEU A 16 4.93 8.36 -69.38
N LEU A 17 5.62 8.42 -70.53
CA LEU A 17 7.08 8.60 -70.56
C LEU A 17 7.50 10.07 -70.45
N TRP A 18 6.65 11.01 -70.88
CA TRP A 18 6.93 12.45 -70.78
C TRP A 18 6.57 13.05 -69.41
N THR A 19 5.64 12.44 -68.66
CA THR A 19 5.30 12.89 -67.30
C THR A 19 6.35 12.52 -66.26
N ALA A 20 7.17 11.49 -66.50
CA ALA A 20 8.19 11.02 -65.56
C ALA A 20 9.41 11.94 -65.44
N ILE A 21 9.77 12.67 -66.50
CA ILE A 21 10.97 13.51 -66.53
C ILE A 21 10.73 14.86 -65.82
N ALA A 22 9.51 15.40 -65.93
CA ALA A 22 9.12 16.68 -65.34
C ALA A 22 9.08 16.70 -63.80
N LEU A 23 9.03 15.53 -63.14
CA LEU A 23 9.04 15.44 -61.66
C LEU A 23 10.44 15.46 -61.03
N SER A 24 11.52 15.50 -61.83
CA SER A 24 12.90 15.41 -61.31
C SER A 24 13.56 16.74 -60.94
N LEU A 25 12.92 17.90 -61.22
CA LEU A 25 13.44 19.24 -60.92
C LEU A 25 12.54 20.07 -60.00
N CYS A 26 12.25 19.57 -58.79
CA CYS A 26 11.89 20.42 -57.63
C CYS A 26 11.85 19.64 -56.28
N PRO A 27 12.99 19.36 -55.63
CA PRO A 27 12.99 18.62 -54.36
C PRO A 27 12.51 19.44 -53.13
N GLY A 28 12.46 20.77 -53.24
CA GLY A 28 12.44 21.66 -52.06
C GLY A 28 11.09 21.94 -51.40
N LEU A 29 9.98 21.98 -52.15
CA LEU A 29 8.69 22.48 -51.61
C LEU A 29 7.76 21.41 -51.03
N ALA A 30 7.92 20.13 -51.40
CA ALA A 30 7.02 19.07 -50.98
C ALA A 30 7.33 18.53 -49.56
N SER A 31 8.60 18.43 -49.18
CA SER A 31 9.01 17.88 -47.87
C SER A 31 8.51 18.75 -46.72
N ALA A 32 8.77 20.06 -46.77
CA ALA A 32 8.42 20.99 -45.70
C ALA A 32 6.91 21.03 -45.40
N LYS A 33 6.05 20.86 -46.41
CA LYS A 33 4.60 20.83 -46.20
C LYS A 33 4.12 19.50 -45.58
N LEU A 34 4.80 18.38 -45.87
CA LEU A 34 4.51 17.09 -45.26
C LEU A 34 4.96 17.04 -43.79
N ASP A 35 6.14 17.59 -43.48
CA ASP A 35 6.68 17.67 -42.13
C ASP A 35 5.80 18.54 -41.21
N MET A 36 5.30 19.68 -41.69
CA MET A 36 4.36 20.52 -40.91
C MET A 36 3.03 19.80 -40.60
N ILE A 37 2.45 19.06 -41.55
CA ILE A 37 1.22 18.29 -41.32
C ILE A 37 1.44 17.23 -40.23
N GLU A 38 2.57 16.51 -40.28
CA GLU A 38 2.90 15.46 -39.32
C GLU A 38 3.18 16.02 -37.90
N VAL A 39 3.80 17.20 -37.80
CA VAL A 39 4.00 17.91 -36.52
C VAL A 39 2.66 18.36 -35.93
N THR A 40 1.79 19.00 -36.72
CA THR A 40 0.45 19.40 -36.26
C THR A 40 -0.41 18.18 -35.86
N ARG A 41 -0.32 17.07 -36.60
CA ARG A 41 -1.01 15.82 -36.27
C ARG A 41 -0.56 15.26 -34.91
N LYS A 42 0.75 15.18 -34.68
CA LYS A 42 1.30 14.72 -33.39
C LYS A 42 0.96 15.65 -32.24
N SER A 43 0.90 16.96 -32.48
CA SER A 43 0.47 17.93 -31.47
C SER A 43 -0.98 17.71 -31.05
N ALA A 44 -1.89 17.52 -32.01
CA ALA A 44 -3.30 17.20 -31.74
C ALA A 44 -3.46 15.84 -31.01
N GLU A 45 -2.73 14.81 -31.43
CA GLU A 45 -2.74 13.49 -30.77
C GLU A 45 -2.24 13.56 -29.31
N ALA A 46 -1.27 14.43 -29.03
CA ALA A 46 -0.77 14.67 -27.67
C ALA A 46 -1.77 15.47 -26.81
N GLN A 47 -2.45 16.47 -27.37
CA GLN A 47 -3.51 17.21 -26.67
C GLN A 47 -4.66 16.28 -26.26
N VAL A 48 -5.17 15.47 -27.20
CA VAL A 48 -6.22 14.46 -26.94
C VAL A 48 -5.76 13.45 -25.88
N ARG A 49 -4.50 12.99 -25.93
CA ARG A 49 -3.93 12.09 -24.92
C ARG A 49 -3.96 12.71 -23.53
N ASN A 50 -3.43 13.92 -23.38
CA ASN A 50 -3.29 14.60 -22.08
C ASN A 50 -4.63 14.84 -21.37
N LEU A 51 -5.73 14.98 -22.12
CA LEU A 51 -7.09 15.12 -21.57
C LEU A 51 -7.69 13.77 -21.12
N ILE A 52 -7.44 12.70 -21.88
CA ILE A 52 -8.04 11.37 -21.68
C ILE A 52 -7.30 10.53 -20.63
N GLU A 53 -5.97 10.54 -20.66
CA GLU A 53 -5.12 9.63 -19.88
C GLU A 53 -5.29 9.80 -18.35
N PRO A 54 -5.43 11.02 -17.79
CA PRO A 54 -5.76 11.21 -16.37
C PRO A 54 -7.16 10.70 -15.99
N VAL A 55 -8.12 10.78 -16.91
CA VAL A 55 -9.49 10.30 -16.70
C VAL A 55 -9.52 8.77 -16.68
N ILE A 56 -8.87 8.11 -17.64
CA ILE A 56 -8.74 6.65 -17.67
C ILE A 56 -8.06 6.16 -16.38
N ASN A 57 -6.90 6.74 -16.02
CA ASN A 57 -6.13 6.30 -14.86
C ASN A 57 -6.87 6.48 -13.53
N ARG A 58 -7.81 7.44 -13.44
CA ARG A 58 -8.62 7.72 -12.24
C ARG A 58 -9.91 6.91 -12.14
N PHE A 59 -10.57 6.63 -13.27
CA PHE A 59 -11.91 6.02 -13.29
C PHE A 59 -11.96 4.60 -13.86
N CYS A 60 -10.91 4.12 -14.51
CA CYS A 60 -10.84 2.80 -15.13
C CYS A 60 -9.39 2.30 -15.22
N HIS A 61 -8.75 2.11 -14.06
CA HIS A 61 -7.29 1.93 -13.91
C HIS A 61 -6.73 0.70 -14.67
N ASP A 62 -6.88 -0.51 -14.13
CA ASP A 62 -6.44 -1.76 -14.79
C ASP A 62 -7.48 -2.31 -15.76
N GLU A 63 -8.65 -1.68 -15.86
CA GLU A 63 -9.81 -2.17 -16.61
C GLU A 63 -10.02 -1.46 -17.96
N CYS A 64 -9.23 -0.42 -18.29
CA CYS A 64 -9.26 0.24 -19.58
C CYS A 64 -7.86 0.46 -20.14
N LYS A 65 -7.70 0.32 -21.46
CA LYS A 65 -6.41 0.54 -22.14
C LYS A 65 -6.58 1.31 -23.46
N LEU A 66 -5.91 2.45 -23.55
CA LEU A 66 -5.86 3.27 -24.76
C LEU A 66 -5.05 2.56 -25.85
N LEU A 67 -5.70 2.21 -26.98
CA LEU A 67 -5.08 1.48 -28.08
C LEU A 67 -4.41 2.39 -29.12
N ALA A 68 -5.09 3.47 -29.51
CA ALA A 68 -4.61 4.43 -30.50
C ALA A 68 -5.37 5.76 -30.40
N ILE A 69 -4.70 6.84 -30.80
CA ILE A 69 -5.31 8.14 -31.10
C ILE A 69 -4.78 8.55 -32.47
N ASN A 70 -5.68 8.84 -33.42
CA ASN A 70 -5.34 9.27 -34.77
C ASN A 70 -6.05 10.60 -35.07
N ALA A 71 -5.30 11.68 -35.29
CA ALA A 71 -5.85 12.97 -35.72
C ALA A 71 -5.80 13.15 -37.25
N THR A 72 -6.76 13.92 -37.79
CA THR A 72 -6.72 14.45 -39.17
C THR A 72 -6.45 15.93 -39.11
N VAL A 73 -5.67 16.44 -40.07
CA VAL A 73 -5.29 17.85 -40.18
C VAL A 73 -5.66 18.32 -41.58
N ASP A 74 -6.47 19.37 -41.65
CA ASP A 74 -6.89 20.00 -42.89
C ASP A 74 -6.40 21.45 -42.94
N ILE A 75 -6.53 22.08 -44.11
CA ILE A 75 -6.21 23.50 -44.31
C ILE A 75 -7.42 24.31 -43.82
N ALA A 76 -7.24 25.12 -42.78
CA ALA A 76 -8.30 25.98 -42.28
C ALA A 76 -8.57 27.11 -43.28
N THR A 77 -9.76 27.11 -43.89
CA THR A 77 -10.31 28.29 -44.57
C THR A 77 -10.99 29.17 -43.52
N PRO A 78 -10.64 30.46 -43.37
CA PRO A 78 -11.34 31.35 -42.46
C PRO A 78 -12.78 31.56 -42.93
N ASP A 79 -13.74 31.35 -42.04
CA ASP A 79 -15.11 31.84 -42.24
C ASP A 79 -15.17 33.37 -42.05
N GLU A 80 -16.12 34.00 -42.73
CA GLU A 80 -16.36 35.45 -42.81
C GLU A 80 -15.27 36.31 -43.48
N ILE A 81 -15.37 36.45 -44.81
CA ILE A 81 -14.86 37.62 -45.54
C ILE A 81 -16.06 38.50 -45.90
N ALA A 82 -16.21 39.63 -45.20
CA ALA A 82 -17.04 40.73 -45.69
C ALA A 82 -16.42 41.28 -47.00
N PRO A 83 -17.20 41.64 -48.03
CA PRO A 83 -16.67 42.02 -49.34
C PRO A 83 -16.05 43.42 -49.33
N GLY A 84 -14.82 43.53 -48.82
CA GLY A 84 -13.92 44.66 -48.99
C GLY A 84 -12.85 44.35 -50.04
N PHE A 85 -12.62 45.28 -50.96
CA PHE A 85 -11.54 45.18 -51.95
C PHE A 85 -10.23 45.68 -51.34
N ASP A 86 -9.40 44.76 -50.85
CA ASP A 86 -7.97 44.98 -50.60
C ASP A 86 -7.16 43.78 -51.12
N GLU A 87 -5.91 44.03 -51.52
CA GLU A 87 -5.12 43.13 -52.37
C GLU A 87 -4.68 41.82 -51.68
N VAL A 88 -4.66 40.73 -52.45
CA VAL A 88 -4.33 39.39 -51.95
C VAL A 88 -2.81 39.17 -51.91
N GLU A 89 -2.18 39.57 -50.81
CA GLU A 89 -0.90 38.99 -50.43
C GLU A 89 -1.07 37.52 -50.00
N ALA A 90 -0.09 36.69 -50.33
CA ALA A 90 -0.13 35.24 -50.14
C ALA A 90 -0.05 34.83 -48.66
N ARG A 91 -1.18 34.91 -47.94
CA ARG A 91 -1.31 34.47 -46.54
C ARG A 91 -0.97 32.98 -46.41
N ALA A 92 -0.15 32.66 -45.40
CA ALA A 92 0.22 31.30 -45.08
C ALA A 92 -1.02 30.47 -44.70
N GLN A 93 -1.18 29.31 -45.35
CA GLN A 93 -2.25 28.36 -45.03
C GLN A 93 -2.04 27.79 -43.63
N THR A 94 -2.89 28.19 -42.67
CA THR A 94 -2.89 27.65 -41.31
C THR A 94 -3.44 26.22 -41.33
N LEU A 95 -2.60 25.26 -40.96
CA LEU A 95 -2.99 23.86 -40.77
C LEU A 95 -3.59 23.68 -39.38
N ALA A 96 -4.81 23.16 -39.30
CA ALA A 96 -5.51 22.89 -38.05
C ALA A 96 -6.02 21.45 -38.01
N ALA A 97 -6.13 20.88 -36.82
CA ALA A 97 -6.76 19.57 -36.65
C ALA A 97 -8.26 19.68 -36.96
N SER A 98 -8.77 18.76 -37.78
CA SER A 98 -10.17 18.76 -38.26
C SER A 98 -11.03 17.68 -37.62
N SER A 99 -10.42 16.58 -37.17
CA SER A 99 -11.06 15.56 -36.34
C SER A 99 -10.03 14.70 -35.64
N ALA A 100 -10.43 13.97 -34.60
CA ALA A 100 -9.63 12.86 -34.08
C ALA A 100 -10.47 11.62 -33.79
N ARG A 101 -9.80 10.45 -33.82
CA ARG A 101 -10.39 9.15 -33.44
C ARG A 101 -9.57 8.50 -32.35
N VAL A 102 -10.26 8.13 -31.28
CA VAL A 102 -9.70 7.48 -30.08
C VAL A 102 -10.19 6.04 -30.05
N ARG A 103 -9.29 5.08 -29.83
CA ARG A 103 -9.64 3.67 -29.62
C ARG A 103 -9.34 3.23 -28.20
N LEU A 104 -10.38 2.78 -27.49
CA LEU A 104 -10.31 2.38 -26.10
C LEU A 104 -10.73 0.91 -25.94
N LEU A 105 -9.85 0.10 -25.36
CA LEU A 105 -10.18 -1.26 -24.93
C LEU A 105 -10.72 -1.21 -23.50
N ILE A 106 -11.86 -1.84 -23.23
CA ILE A 106 -12.50 -1.88 -21.90
C ILE A 106 -12.71 -3.34 -21.47
N ASN A 107 -12.45 -3.63 -20.22
CA ASN A 107 -12.64 -4.96 -19.64
C ASN A 107 -14.14 -5.33 -19.57
N GLU A 108 -14.46 -6.59 -19.85
CA GLU A 108 -15.82 -7.14 -19.78
C GLU A 108 -16.46 -6.97 -18.37
N LYS A 109 -15.62 -6.94 -17.32
CA LYS A 109 -16.04 -6.68 -15.93
C LYS A 109 -16.68 -5.31 -15.70
N VAL A 110 -16.33 -4.29 -16.50
CA VAL A 110 -16.90 -2.96 -16.33
C VAL A 110 -18.38 -3.00 -16.70
N GLY A 111 -19.24 -2.77 -15.70
CA GLY A 111 -20.70 -2.80 -15.90
C GLY A 111 -21.18 -1.84 -16.99
N PRO A 112 -22.31 -2.12 -17.67
CA PRO A 112 -22.78 -1.30 -18.79
C PRO A 112 -23.07 0.16 -18.41
N VAL A 113 -23.52 0.40 -17.17
CA VAL A 113 -23.77 1.75 -16.62
C VAL A 113 -22.46 2.50 -16.35
N SER A 114 -21.44 1.81 -15.85
CA SER A 114 -20.11 2.40 -15.65
C SER A 114 -19.44 2.72 -16.99
N ARG A 115 -19.62 1.86 -17.99
CA ARG A 115 -19.20 2.11 -19.38
C ARG A 115 -19.86 3.34 -19.99
N SER A 116 -21.18 3.51 -19.87
CA SER A 116 -21.84 4.71 -20.41
C SER A 116 -21.36 5.98 -19.70
N LYS A 117 -21.31 5.98 -18.36
CA LYS A 117 -20.80 7.12 -17.57
C LYS A 117 -19.36 7.50 -17.92
N LEU A 118 -18.49 6.51 -18.15
CA LEU A 118 -17.10 6.75 -18.58
C LEU A 118 -17.05 7.40 -19.97
N MET A 119 -17.88 6.95 -20.91
CA MET A 119 -17.97 7.52 -22.25
C MET A 119 -18.53 8.94 -22.24
N ASP A 120 -19.59 9.19 -21.48
CA ASP A 120 -20.19 10.53 -21.31
C ASP A 120 -19.24 11.53 -20.63
N LEU A 121 -18.33 11.04 -19.78
CA LEU A 121 -17.30 11.85 -19.14
C LEU A 121 -16.11 12.09 -20.08
N LEU A 122 -15.63 11.07 -20.79
CA LEU A 122 -14.58 11.23 -21.80
C LEU A 122 -15.01 12.15 -22.95
N GLN A 123 -16.25 12.04 -23.42
CA GLN A 123 -16.77 12.93 -24.46
C GLN A 123 -16.77 14.39 -23.99
N ARG A 124 -17.27 14.69 -22.79
CA ARG A 124 -17.26 16.06 -22.22
C ARG A 124 -15.87 16.67 -22.08
N TYR A 125 -14.84 15.88 -21.78
CA TYR A 125 -13.46 16.37 -21.77
C TYR A 125 -12.93 16.65 -23.18
N LEU A 126 -13.38 15.91 -24.20
CA LEU A 126 -12.96 16.07 -25.58
C LEU A 126 -13.75 17.13 -26.36
N ASP A 127 -14.97 17.42 -25.95
CA ASP A 127 -15.78 18.54 -26.46
C ASP A 127 -15.18 19.92 -26.09
N THR A 128 -14.09 19.95 -25.30
CA THR A 128 -13.29 21.16 -25.03
C THR A 128 -12.29 21.51 -26.14
N LEU A 129 -12.15 20.65 -27.16
CA LEU A 129 -11.30 20.87 -28.32
C LEU A 129 -12.10 21.49 -29.46
N ASP A 130 -11.48 22.39 -30.23
CA ASP A 130 -12.11 23.10 -31.37
C ASP A 130 -12.44 22.21 -32.58
N TYR A 131 -12.31 20.87 -32.45
CA TYR A 131 -12.55 19.89 -33.52
C TYR A 131 -13.19 18.61 -32.97
N PRO A 132 -14.10 17.96 -33.73
CA PRO A 132 -14.84 16.79 -33.26
C PRO A 132 -13.93 15.57 -33.04
N VAL A 133 -14.04 14.98 -31.85
CA VAL A 133 -13.35 13.73 -31.50
C VAL A 133 -14.35 12.59 -31.34
N LYS A 134 -14.08 11.45 -31.99
CA LYS A 134 -14.93 10.24 -31.93
C LYS A 134 -14.22 9.10 -31.18
N ILE A 135 -14.89 8.56 -30.17
CA ILE A 135 -14.40 7.42 -29.38
C ILE A 135 -14.98 6.10 -29.93
N GLU A 136 -14.10 5.14 -30.23
CA GLU A 136 -14.42 3.76 -30.61
C GLU A 136 -14.03 2.82 -29.44
N THR A 137 -14.99 2.14 -28.83
CA THR A 137 -14.72 1.16 -27.75
C THR A 137 -14.71 -0.28 -28.26
N GLN A 138 -13.82 -1.09 -27.71
CA GLN A 138 -13.81 -2.55 -27.86
C GLN A 138 -13.90 -3.20 -26.48
N LEU A 139 -14.70 -4.26 -26.34
CA LEU A 139 -14.73 -5.08 -25.13
C LEU A 139 -13.82 -6.29 -25.30
N ALA A 140 -13.04 -6.59 -24.26
CA ALA A 140 -12.29 -7.83 -24.13
C ALA A 140 -12.27 -8.25 -22.66
N ARG A 141 -12.17 -9.56 -22.39
CA ARG A 141 -11.84 -10.05 -21.04
C ARG A 141 -10.35 -9.87 -20.81
N PHE A 142 -9.97 -9.03 -19.85
CA PHE A 142 -8.56 -8.89 -19.49
C PHE A 142 -8.16 -10.10 -18.64
N PRO A 143 -6.94 -10.66 -18.82
CA PRO A 143 -6.46 -11.70 -17.93
C PRO A 143 -6.36 -11.14 -16.52
N GLU A 144 -6.99 -11.81 -15.55
CA GLU A 144 -6.89 -11.44 -14.15
C GLU A 144 -5.45 -11.59 -13.66
N PRO A 145 -4.96 -10.72 -12.75
CA PRO A 145 -3.71 -10.97 -12.07
C PRO A 145 -3.85 -12.21 -11.19
N ILE A 146 -3.37 -13.35 -11.71
CA ILE A 146 -3.18 -14.59 -10.96
C ILE A 146 -2.49 -14.24 -9.63
N GLU A 147 -2.88 -14.89 -8.53
CA GLU A 147 -2.44 -14.59 -7.15
C GLU A 147 -0.91 -14.51 -6.94
N ALA A 148 -0.12 -15.01 -7.89
CA ALA A 148 1.31 -14.76 -7.99
C ALA A 148 1.68 -13.26 -8.10
N SER A 149 0.82 -12.39 -8.62
CA SER A 149 1.12 -10.97 -8.88
C SER A 149 1.58 -10.21 -7.62
N GLY A 150 0.89 -10.40 -6.49
CA GLY A 150 1.26 -9.76 -5.22
C GLY A 150 2.64 -10.21 -4.72
N LYS A 151 2.91 -11.52 -4.73
CA LYS A 151 4.23 -12.09 -4.38
C LYS A 151 5.33 -11.66 -5.36
N VAL A 152 5.02 -11.53 -6.65
CA VAL A 152 5.97 -11.02 -7.66
C VAL A 152 6.29 -9.54 -7.42
N ALA A 153 5.30 -8.73 -7.03
CA ALA A 153 5.53 -7.34 -6.64
C ALA A 153 6.39 -7.24 -5.37
N GLU A 154 6.10 -8.05 -4.35
CA GLU A 154 6.91 -8.13 -3.12
C GLU A 154 8.35 -8.57 -3.40
N LEU A 155 8.55 -9.60 -4.22
CA LEU A 155 9.87 -10.06 -4.66
C LEU A 155 10.64 -8.99 -5.45
N ARG A 156 9.96 -8.25 -6.35
CA ARG A 156 10.55 -7.11 -7.07
C ARG A 156 10.97 -6.00 -6.11
N GLU A 157 10.13 -5.66 -5.14
CA GLU A 157 10.42 -4.63 -4.13
C GLU A 157 11.62 -5.04 -3.27
N ARG A 158 11.71 -6.31 -2.87
CA ARG A 158 12.83 -6.87 -2.10
C ARG A 158 14.16 -6.78 -2.87
N VAL A 159 14.17 -7.19 -4.14
CA VAL A 159 15.35 -7.07 -5.02
C VAL A 159 15.77 -5.61 -5.17
N THR A 160 14.79 -4.72 -5.37
CA THR A 160 15.02 -3.28 -5.49
C THR A 160 15.67 -2.73 -4.22
N LYS A 161 15.14 -3.04 -3.03
CA LYS A 161 15.69 -2.61 -1.73
C LYS A 161 17.10 -3.15 -1.47
N GLN A 162 17.36 -4.41 -1.80
CA GLN A 162 18.71 -5.00 -1.63
C GLN A 162 19.75 -4.27 -2.51
N PHE A 163 19.37 -3.94 -3.75
CA PHE A 163 20.23 -3.19 -4.67
C PHE A 163 20.44 -1.73 -4.21
N THR A 164 19.39 -1.02 -3.78
CA THR A 164 19.52 0.36 -3.28
C THR A 164 20.43 0.43 -2.06
N ASN A 165 20.24 -0.46 -1.08
CA ASN A 165 21.06 -0.48 0.14
C ASN A 165 22.54 -0.72 -0.18
N THR A 166 22.85 -1.63 -1.12
CA THR A 166 24.22 -1.92 -1.54
C THR A 166 24.91 -0.69 -2.16
N LEU A 167 24.17 0.13 -2.91
CA LEU A 167 24.68 1.38 -3.48
C LEU A 167 24.73 2.52 -2.46
N GLU A 168 23.78 2.59 -1.53
CA GLU A 168 23.71 3.62 -0.50
C GLU A 168 24.84 3.47 0.54
N GLU A 169 25.19 2.24 0.92
CA GLU A 169 26.40 1.93 1.71
C GLU A 169 27.68 2.43 1.01
N LEU A 170 27.78 2.23 -0.31
CA LEU A 170 28.90 2.72 -1.11
C LEU A 170 28.91 4.26 -1.14
N PHE A 171 27.77 4.91 -1.35
CA PHE A 171 27.69 6.37 -1.35
C PHE A 171 28.04 6.96 0.02
N GLN A 172 27.63 6.32 1.12
CA GLN A 172 28.01 6.74 2.47
C GLN A 172 29.52 6.61 2.71
N GLN A 173 30.16 5.58 2.13
CA GLN A 173 31.61 5.36 2.25
C GLN A 173 32.46 6.28 1.36
N PHE A 174 32.02 6.59 0.13
CA PHE A 174 32.86 7.23 -0.90
C PHE A 174 32.39 8.62 -1.37
N CYS A 175 31.11 8.99 -1.21
CA CYS A 175 30.57 10.29 -1.63
C CYS A 175 29.35 10.75 -0.80
N PRO A 176 29.50 10.90 0.54
CA PRO A 176 28.40 11.30 1.42
C PRO A 176 27.86 12.68 1.04
N ASN A 177 26.55 12.77 0.84
CA ASN A 177 25.82 13.96 0.36
C ASN A 177 26.24 14.48 -1.05
N GLN A 178 26.99 13.69 -1.82
CA GLN A 178 27.48 14.06 -3.17
C GLN A 178 27.11 13.05 -4.26
N CYS A 179 26.46 11.94 -3.90
CA CYS A 179 25.89 10.96 -4.82
C CYS A 179 24.39 10.78 -4.57
N LEU A 180 23.60 10.62 -5.63
CA LEU A 180 22.17 10.28 -5.58
C LEU A 180 21.83 9.21 -6.63
N LEU A 181 20.97 8.27 -6.29
CA LEU A 181 20.45 7.28 -7.22
C LEU A 181 19.20 7.80 -7.96
N THR A 182 19.18 7.70 -9.29
CA THR A 182 18.01 8.03 -10.13
C THR A 182 17.76 6.96 -11.18
N ASP A 183 16.59 6.99 -11.82
CA ASP A 183 16.26 6.16 -12.98
C ASP A 183 16.46 4.64 -12.76
N LEU A 184 16.16 4.13 -11.56
CA LEU A 184 16.24 2.70 -11.23
C LEU A 184 15.11 1.91 -11.91
N ASN A 185 15.47 0.93 -12.74
CA ASN A 185 14.53 0.11 -13.51
C ASN A 185 14.96 -1.37 -13.51
N LEU A 186 14.08 -2.22 -12.98
CA LEU A 186 14.25 -3.67 -12.80
C LEU A 186 13.30 -4.44 -13.73
N LYS A 187 13.85 -5.16 -14.71
CA LYS A 187 13.09 -6.06 -15.59
C LYS A 187 13.20 -7.50 -15.10
N THR A 188 12.06 -8.13 -14.87
CA THR A 188 11.97 -9.51 -14.34
C THR A 188 10.94 -10.35 -15.09
N GLU A 189 11.21 -11.64 -15.19
CA GLU A 189 10.35 -12.66 -15.80
C GLU A 189 9.90 -13.66 -14.73
N LEU A 190 8.65 -14.12 -14.82
CA LEU A 190 8.11 -15.20 -13.99
C LEU A 190 8.62 -16.55 -14.47
N VAL A 191 9.09 -17.39 -13.54
CA VAL A 191 9.71 -18.69 -13.87
C VAL A 191 9.15 -19.80 -12.99
N ASN A 192 8.96 -20.98 -13.57
CA ASN A 192 8.47 -22.17 -12.87
C ASN A 192 9.57 -22.77 -11.96
N GLY A 193 9.18 -23.38 -10.84
CA GLY A 193 10.13 -23.83 -9.81
C GLY A 193 11.26 -24.75 -10.28
N GLU A 194 11.02 -25.58 -11.31
CA GLU A 194 12.00 -26.51 -11.88
C GLU A 194 13.15 -25.81 -12.63
N GLU A 195 12.93 -24.61 -13.18
CA GLU A 195 13.98 -23.84 -13.87
C GLU A 195 14.95 -23.14 -12.90
N VAL A 196 14.60 -23.03 -11.62
CA VAL A 196 15.44 -22.40 -10.58
C VAL A 196 16.60 -23.31 -10.19
N GLU A 197 16.40 -24.63 -10.24
CA GLU A 197 17.36 -25.65 -9.81
C GLU A 197 18.63 -25.71 -10.69
N TYR A 198 18.55 -25.18 -11.91
CA TYR A 198 19.65 -25.09 -12.89
C TYR A 198 20.21 -23.66 -13.06
N GLY A 199 19.76 -22.71 -12.23
CA GLY A 199 20.08 -21.29 -12.34
C GLY A 199 21.45 -20.89 -11.79
N SER A 200 22.04 -19.82 -12.35
CA SER A 200 23.26 -19.24 -11.78
C SER A 200 22.95 -18.34 -10.58
N ALA A 201 23.84 -18.30 -9.58
CA ALA A 201 23.64 -17.49 -8.38
C ALA A 201 23.48 -15.99 -8.74
N GLY A 202 22.43 -15.35 -8.21
CA GLY A 202 22.10 -13.94 -8.51
C GLY A 202 21.22 -13.71 -9.75
N GLU A 203 20.80 -14.77 -10.45
CA GLU A 203 19.91 -14.69 -11.61
C GLU A 203 18.42 -14.90 -11.25
N PHE A 204 18.14 -15.62 -10.16
CA PHE A 204 16.79 -15.98 -9.71
C PHE A 204 16.58 -15.60 -8.25
N VAL A 205 15.35 -15.21 -7.92
CA VAL A 205 14.89 -14.95 -6.55
C VAL A 205 13.57 -15.66 -6.33
N GLN A 206 13.47 -16.47 -5.27
CA GLN A 206 12.34 -17.37 -5.02
C GLN A 206 11.83 -17.20 -3.59
N GLU A 207 10.50 -17.21 -3.45
CA GLU A 207 9.83 -17.22 -2.14
C GLU A 207 8.42 -17.82 -2.25
N GLY A 208 8.03 -18.62 -1.25
CA GLY A 208 6.64 -19.06 -1.08
C GLY A 208 6.01 -19.72 -2.31
N GLY A 209 6.80 -20.49 -3.07
CA GLY A 209 6.39 -21.21 -4.29
C GLY A 209 6.51 -20.44 -5.61
N VAL A 210 6.89 -19.15 -5.58
CA VAL A 210 7.01 -18.29 -6.77
C VAL A 210 8.48 -17.92 -6.99
N ALA A 211 8.95 -17.95 -8.23
CA ALA A 211 10.30 -17.53 -8.61
C ALA A 211 10.27 -16.47 -9.72
N ILE A 212 11.19 -15.52 -9.63
CA ILE A 212 11.44 -14.50 -10.65
C ILE A 212 12.89 -14.56 -11.14
N ARG A 213 13.09 -14.47 -12.45
CA ARG A 213 14.39 -14.29 -13.12
C ARG A 213 14.63 -12.80 -13.36
N ILE A 214 15.81 -12.31 -13.01
CA ILE A 214 16.23 -10.93 -13.30
C ILE A 214 16.80 -10.89 -14.73
N LYS A 215 16.24 -10.05 -15.60
CA LYS A 215 16.67 -9.89 -17.01
C LYS A 215 17.53 -8.66 -17.26
N GLU A 216 17.28 -7.59 -16.51
CA GLU A 216 18.06 -6.36 -16.62
C GLU A 216 17.83 -5.53 -15.36
N LEU A 217 18.89 -4.98 -14.81
CA LEU A 217 18.83 -4.02 -13.71
C LEU A 217 19.62 -2.78 -14.10
N SER A 218 18.92 -1.68 -14.37
CA SER A 218 19.52 -0.44 -14.86
C SER A 218 19.31 0.69 -13.86
N ALA A 219 20.33 1.52 -13.65
CA ALA A 219 20.23 2.71 -12.81
C ALA A 219 21.20 3.81 -13.25
N SER A 220 20.85 5.05 -12.92
CA SER A 220 21.69 6.23 -13.10
C SER A 220 22.18 6.75 -11.75
N ILE A 221 23.45 7.09 -11.66
CA ILE A 221 24.05 7.72 -10.46
C ILE A 221 24.32 9.18 -10.80
N LEU A 222 23.66 10.11 -10.09
CA LEU A 222 24.01 11.52 -10.14
C LEU A 222 25.18 11.75 -9.17
N ILE A 223 26.27 12.34 -9.65
CA ILE A 223 27.46 12.65 -8.86
C ILE A 223 27.74 14.15 -8.93
N ASP A 224 28.07 14.78 -7.80
CA ASP A 224 28.40 16.21 -7.76
C ASP A 224 29.60 16.53 -8.67
N ASP A 225 29.47 17.56 -9.51
CA ASP A 225 30.53 18.02 -10.42
C ASP A 225 31.73 18.62 -9.66
N ALA A 226 31.62 18.78 -8.34
CA ALA A 226 32.74 19.10 -7.45
C ALA A 226 33.79 17.98 -7.32
N LEU A 227 33.45 16.73 -7.67
CA LEU A 227 34.36 15.58 -7.66
C LEU A 227 35.19 15.53 -8.95
N SER A 228 36.47 15.14 -8.84
CA SER A 228 37.35 15.03 -10.02
C SER A 228 36.82 13.97 -11.00
N PRO A 229 37.15 14.06 -12.31
CA PRO A 229 36.71 13.06 -13.28
C PRO A 229 37.21 11.65 -12.95
N VAL A 230 38.37 11.52 -12.29
CA VAL A 230 38.95 10.25 -11.86
C VAL A 230 38.21 9.66 -10.65
N GLU A 231 37.82 10.49 -9.67
CA GLU A 231 36.99 10.02 -8.56
C GLU A 231 35.61 9.58 -9.06
N ARG A 232 35.02 10.30 -10.02
CA ARG A 232 33.74 9.94 -10.66
C ARG A 232 33.81 8.61 -11.41
N SER A 233 34.88 8.34 -12.16
CA SER A 233 35.06 7.02 -12.80
C SER A 233 35.27 5.91 -11.77
N ASN A 234 36.08 6.16 -10.73
CA ASN A 234 36.34 5.17 -9.69
C ASN A 234 35.07 4.81 -8.90
N ILE A 235 34.21 5.79 -8.58
CA ILE A 235 32.91 5.55 -7.93
C ILE A 235 32.01 4.68 -8.82
N LEU A 236 31.97 4.94 -10.13
CA LEU A 236 31.18 4.13 -11.08
C LEU A 236 31.73 2.69 -11.22
N GLU A 237 33.04 2.51 -11.26
CA GLU A 237 33.67 1.18 -11.30
C GLU A 237 33.46 0.40 -10.00
N MET A 238 33.62 1.05 -8.84
CA MET A 238 33.32 0.44 -7.54
C MET A 238 31.84 0.07 -7.41
N ALA A 239 30.92 0.88 -7.94
CA ALA A 239 29.51 0.56 -7.97
C ALA A 239 29.20 -0.64 -8.87
N LYS A 240 29.87 -0.76 -10.02
CA LYS A 240 29.79 -1.97 -10.88
C LYS A 240 30.34 -3.21 -10.18
N LEU A 241 31.48 -3.10 -9.51
CA LEU A 241 32.12 -4.21 -8.78
C LEU A 241 31.32 -4.66 -7.55
N LYS A 242 30.64 -3.74 -6.84
CA LYS A 242 29.79 -4.07 -5.69
C LYS A 242 28.43 -4.64 -6.08
N THR A 243 27.98 -4.44 -7.32
CA THR A 243 26.69 -4.91 -7.83
C THR A 243 26.78 -6.19 -8.68
N THR A 244 27.96 -6.83 -8.79
CA THR A 244 28.16 -8.10 -9.52
C THR A 244 27.37 -9.30 -8.95
N SER A 245 26.76 -9.16 -7.77
CA SER A 245 25.83 -10.13 -7.20
C SER A 245 24.53 -10.26 -8.00
N PHE A 246 24.23 -9.31 -8.88
CA PHE A 246 23.10 -9.36 -9.80
C PHE A 246 23.59 -9.57 -11.23
N LYS A 247 22.90 -10.44 -11.98
CA LYS A 247 23.20 -10.67 -13.41
C LYS A 247 22.65 -9.51 -14.25
N GLN A 248 23.44 -9.04 -15.22
CA GLN A 248 23.05 -7.99 -16.19
C GLN A 248 22.68 -6.62 -15.56
N VAL A 249 23.60 -6.06 -14.75
CA VAL A 249 23.48 -4.69 -14.24
C VAL A 249 24.07 -3.67 -15.23
N ASN A 250 23.31 -2.61 -15.53
CA ASN A 250 23.74 -1.49 -16.37
C ASN A 250 23.72 -0.18 -15.57
N LEU A 251 24.89 0.20 -15.03
CA LEU A 251 25.09 1.45 -14.30
C LEU A 251 25.64 2.56 -15.20
N THR A 252 24.97 3.70 -15.20
CA THR A 252 25.46 4.95 -15.82
C THR A 252 25.66 6.03 -14.76
N SER A 253 26.51 7.02 -15.04
CA SER A 253 26.72 8.18 -14.16
C SER A 253 26.49 9.49 -14.92
N LYS A 254 25.83 10.46 -14.29
CA LYS A 254 25.68 11.84 -14.82
C LYS A 254 26.26 12.81 -13.80
N ALA A 255 27.01 13.80 -14.26
CA ALA A 255 27.49 14.89 -13.42
C ALA A 255 26.42 15.98 -13.28
N LEU A 256 26.20 16.48 -12.07
CA LEU A 256 25.31 17.62 -11.82
C LEU A 256 25.88 18.46 -10.68
N LYS A 257 25.76 19.79 -10.73
CA LYS A 257 26.18 20.65 -9.62
C LYS A 257 25.14 20.64 -8.51
N PHE A 258 25.47 20.10 -7.34
CA PHE A 258 24.50 19.97 -6.25
C PHE A 258 24.30 21.31 -5.51
N PRO A 259 23.07 21.66 -5.07
CA PRO A 259 22.83 22.85 -4.26
C PRO A 259 23.49 22.69 -2.88
N ARG A 260 24.48 23.54 -2.57
CA ARG A 260 25.09 23.58 -1.24
C ARG A 260 24.18 24.41 -0.32
N PRO A 261 23.83 23.93 0.90
CA PRO A 261 23.17 24.78 1.89
C PRO A 261 24.07 25.99 2.18
N ASN A 262 23.47 27.18 2.21
CA ASN A 262 24.21 28.45 2.22
C ASN A 262 25.17 28.55 3.42
N ALA A 263 26.47 28.47 3.15
CA ALA A 263 27.46 29.11 4.02
C ALA A 263 27.27 30.63 3.89
N VAL A 264 26.96 31.30 5.00
CA VAL A 264 26.86 32.76 5.06
C VAL A 264 28.20 33.36 4.64
N THR A 265 28.26 33.85 3.40
CA THR A 265 29.51 34.36 2.84
C THR A 265 29.67 35.81 3.25
N ALA A 266 30.51 36.04 4.26
CA ALA A 266 30.98 37.37 4.60
C ALA A 266 31.84 37.92 3.45
N LEU A 267 31.27 38.80 2.63
CA LEU A 267 31.99 39.57 1.63
C LEU A 267 32.47 40.89 2.25
N ALA A 268 33.76 40.95 2.58
CA ALA A 268 34.46 42.20 2.89
C ALA A 268 35.93 42.08 2.47
N GLY A 269 36.39 42.97 1.58
CA GLY A 269 37.77 42.92 1.06
C GLY A 269 37.99 43.67 -0.25
N GLY A 270 37.52 44.92 -0.36
CA GLY A 270 37.73 45.76 -1.55
C GLY A 270 37.87 47.23 -1.14
N SER A 271 38.97 47.87 -1.56
CA SER A 271 39.40 49.20 -1.09
C SER A 271 38.54 50.36 -1.59
N GLY A 272 38.42 51.41 -0.77
CA GLY A 272 37.93 52.75 -1.17
C GLY A 272 38.20 53.76 -0.05
N ILE A 273 38.90 54.86 -0.35
CA ILE A 273 39.44 55.82 0.64
C ILE A 273 38.81 57.20 0.43
N ASP A 274 38.17 57.74 1.47
CA ASP A 274 37.92 59.17 1.82
C ASP A 274 37.33 60.17 0.78
N PRO A 275 36.94 61.40 1.17
CA PRO A 275 36.72 61.94 2.53
C PRO A 275 35.34 62.60 2.74
N LEU A 276 34.97 62.90 3.99
CA LEU A 276 34.55 64.24 4.50
C LEU A 276 33.75 64.14 5.82
N THR A 277 34.30 64.73 6.90
CA THR A 277 33.61 65.19 8.13
C THR A 277 32.64 64.20 8.83
N GLY A 278 32.90 63.61 10.00
CA GLY A 278 33.91 63.94 11.03
C GLY A 278 33.34 64.49 12.34
N LYS A 279 32.11 64.11 12.78
CA LYS A 279 31.70 64.33 14.19
C LYS A 279 30.49 63.52 14.72
N THR A 280 30.66 63.00 15.95
CA THR A 280 29.65 62.83 17.04
C THR A 280 28.49 61.82 16.95
N ILE A 281 28.53 60.77 17.81
CA ILE A 281 27.71 60.60 19.06
C ILE A 281 27.64 59.10 19.42
N SER A 282 28.15 58.76 20.60
CA SER A 282 27.83 57.50 21.28
C SER A 282 26.56 57.68 22.13
N ARG A 283 25.66 56.70 22.13
CA ARG A 283 24.67 56.51 23.20
C ARG A 283 24.79 55.10 23.74
N ASN A 284 25.24 54.99 24.99
CA ASN A 284 24.99 53.84 25.84
C ASN A 284 23.78 54.13 26.74
N LEU A 285 23.00 53.10 27.04
CA LEU A 285 22.14 52.96 28.23
C LEU A 285 22.20 51.44 28.52
N ALA A 286 22.95 51.00 29.54
CA ALA A 286 22.52 50.81 30.95
C ALA A 286 21.41 49.74 31.08
N SER A 287 21.44 48.78 32.02
CA SER A 287 22.08 48.67 33.36
C SER A 287 23.39 47.84 33.39
N GLU A 288 24.45 48.23 34.13
CA GLU A 288 24.67 48.00 35.60
C GLU A 288 24.59 46.52 36.02
N SER A 289 25.50 45.95 36.83
CA SER A 289 26.73 46.39 37.54
C SER A 289 27.55 45.11 37.90
N THR A 290 28.80 45.06 38.37
CA THR A 290 29.81 46.05 38.81
C THR A 290 31.21 45.44 38.58
N VAL A 291 32.25 46.25 38.35
CA VAL A 291 33.65 45.80 38.26
C VAL A 291 34.38 46.03 39.58
N THR A 292 35.23 45.10 40.02
CA THR A 292 36.50 45.45 40.67
C THR A 292 37.64 44.64 40.04
N ASN A 293 38.70 45.34 39.63
CA ASN A 293 39.93 44.75 39.12
C ASN A 293 40.84 44.34 40.27
N SER A 294 41.63 43.28 40.08
CA SER A 294 43.00 43.21 40.61
C SER A 294 43.82 42.26 39.74
N THR A 295 44.80 42.82 39.02
CA THR A 295 45.92 42.06 38.50
C THR A 295 46.77 41.54 39.66
N GLU A 296 47.11 40.26 39.67
CA GLU A 296 48.37 39.85 40.29
C GLU A 296 49.09 38.80 39.44
N ASN A 297 50.42 38.88 39.49
CA ASN A 297 51.35 38.29 38.53
C ASN A 297 52.31 37.39 39.29
N ARG A 298 52.38 36.08 38.96
CA ARG A 298 53.50 35.27 39.43
C ARG A 298 53.81 34.05 38.55
N ASN A 299 54.95 34.14 37.87
CA ASN A 299 55.67 33.00 37.32
C ASN A 299 56.08 32.00 38.43
N SER A 300 56.12 30.72 38.10
CA SER A 300 57.22 29.84 38.53
C SER A 300 57.44 28.72 37.51
N ASN A 301 58.67 28.22 37.46
CA ASN A 301 59.27 27.52 36.32
C ASN A 301 60.04 26.29 36.84
N THR A 302 60.15 25.22 36.03
CA THR A 302 61.13 24.10 36.22
C THR A 302 60.83 23.18 37.45
N THR A 303 61.18 21.88 37.56
CA THR A 303 62.24 21.07 36.92
C THR A 303 61.96 19.55 36.87
N ALA A 304 62.42 18.95 35.78
CA ALA A 304 62.73 17.57 35.36
C ALA A 304 62.88 16.33 36.31
N GLN A 305 62.80 15.13 35.67
CA GLN A 305 63.65 13.91 35.84
C GLN A 305 63.44 12.97 37.08
N THR A 306 63.58 11.62 37.04
CA THR A 306 63.55 10.54 35.98
C THR A 306 63.41 9.13 36.64
N GLN A 307 63.18 8.07 35.83
CA GLN A 307 63.55 6.63 36.04
C GLN A 307 62.73 5.83 37.11
N THR A 308 62.47 4.50 37.00
CA THR A 308 63.01 3.42 36.11
C THR A 308 62.05 2.21 36.00
N SER A 309 62.06 1.46 34.87
CA SER A 309 61.88 -0.01 34.67
C SER A 309 60.69 -0.81 35.28
N SER A 310 60.09 -1.86 34.67
CA SER A 310 60.29 -2.55 33.36
C SER A 310 59.21 -3.66 33.11
N ASN A 311 59.00 -4.03 31.83
CA ASN A 311 58.38 -5.29 31.31
C ASN A 311 56.84 -5.49 31.43
N THR A 312 56.10 -6.12 30.48
CA THR A 312 56.48 -6.94 29.28
C THR A 312 55.38 -6.98 28.19
N ASN A 313 55.78 -7.22 26.93
CA ASN A 313 55.00 -7.68 25.74
C ASN A 313 53.97 -6.68 25.12
N THR A 314 53.76 -6.56 23.80
CA THR A 314 53.92 -7.53 22.68
C THR A 314 54.29 -6.86 21.33
N VAL A 315 54.57 -7.65 20.28
CA VAL A 315 55.35 -7.36 19.05
C VAL A 315 54.51 -7.01 17.80
N THR A 316 54.92 -5.95 17.08
CA THR A 316 55.27 -5.78 15.63
C THR A 316 54.75 -6.80 14.57
N SER A 317 54.48 -6.51 13.27
CA SER A 317 55.03 -5.57 12.27
C SER A 317 54.13 -5.41 11.02
N THR A 318 54.27 -4.33 10.23
CA THR A 318 53.92 -4.31 8.79
C THR A 318 54.89 -3.46 7.95
N ASN A 319 55.67 -4.10 7.07
CA ASN A 319 56.43 -3.44 6.00
C ASN A 319 57.01 -4.46 5.00
N ASN A 320 56.16 -5.10 4.16
CA ASN A 320 56.66 -5.91 3.03
C ASN A 320 55.63 -6.26 1.93
N GLU A 321 54.71 -5.35 1.54
CA GLU A 321 53.64 -5.68 0.57
C GLU A 321 53.66 -4.91 -0.77
N ASN A 322 54.58 -3.94 -0.94
CA ASN A 322 54.57 -3.04 -2.10
C ASN A 322 55.49 -3.48 -3.27
N ALA A 323 56.33 -4.51 -3.09
CA ALA A 323 57.26 -4.96 -4.13
C ALA A 323 56.70 -6.04 -5.07
N VAL A 324 55.65 -6.77 -4.66
CA VAL A 324 55.17 -7.98 -5.38
C VAL A 324 53.99 -7.70 -6.32
N LYS A 325 53.29 -6.57 -6.16
CA LYS A 325 52.12 -6.22 -7.01
C LYS A 325 52.50 -5.65 -8.38
N GLN A 326 53.71 -5.12 -8.55
CA GLN A 326 54.07 -4.34 -9.74
C GLN A 326 54.50 -5.21 -10.94
N GLU A 327 55.07 -6.39 -10.70
CA GLU A 327 55.55 -7.32 -11.74
C GLU A 327 54.42 -8.16 -12.40
N ARG A 328 53.20 -8.11 -11.86
CA ARG A 328 52.06 -8.90 -12.35
C ARG A 328 51.18 -8.16 -13.39
N PHE A 329 51.30 -6.84 -13.49
CA PHE A 329 50.49 -6.02 -14.40
C PHE A 329 51.04 -5.97 -15.84
N GLU A 330 52.38 -5.92 -16.04
CA GLU A 330 52.98 -5.90 -17.39
C GLU A 330 52.74 -7.18 -18.21
N ARG A 331 52.33 -8.29 -17.57
CA ARG A 331 52.08 -9.56 -18.26
C ARG A 331 50.66 -9.72 -18.81
N ILE A 332 49.73 -8.84 -18.45
CA ILE A 332 48.32 -8.90 -18.87
C ILE A 332 48.06 -8.06 -20.13
N GLU A 333 48.75 -6.92 -20.29
CA GLU A 333 48.60 -6.03 -21.46
C GLU A 333 49.04 -6.66 -22.81
N LYS A 334 49.68 -7.84 -22.77
CA LYS A 334 50.27 -8.51 -23.93
C LYS A 334 49.43 -9.64 -24.52
N ILE A 335 48.25 -9.93 -23.96
CA ILE A 335 47.36 -11.02 -24.43
C ILE A 335 46.16 -10.51 -25.26
N GLU A 336 45.76 -9.24 -25.11
CA GLU A 336 44.54 -8.69 -25.74
C GLU A 336 44.78 -8.00 -27.09
N ARG A 337 45.71 -8.49 -27.93
CA ARG A 337 46.04 -7.87 -29.23
C ARG A 337 46.05 -8.79 -30.46
N VAL A 338 45.53 -10.01 -30.32
CA VAL A 338 45.27 -10.92 -31.45
C VAL A 338 43.87 -11.50 -31.26
N GLU A 339 43.12 -11.66 -32.36
CA GLU A 339 41.83 -12.38 -32.44
C GLU A 339 40.51 -11.61 -32.13
N SER A 340 40.37 -10.35 -32.57
CA SER A 340 39.05 -9.68 -32.65
C SER A 340 38.83 -8.73 -33.84
N GLY A 341 39.56 -8.92 -34.95
CA GLY A 341 39.45 -8.08 -36.16
C GLY A 341 38.40 -8.53 -37.18
N ASP A 342 38.55 -9.74 -37.73
CA ASP A 342 37.95 -10.07 -39.05
C ASP A 342 36.63 -10.87 -39.00
N ALA A 343 36.27 -11.47 -37.86
CA ALA A 343 35.11 -12.36 -37.77
C ALA A 343 33.75 -11.64 -37.79
N VAL A 344 33.67 -10.42 -37.25
CA VAL A 344 32.39 -9.70 -37.06
C VAL A 344 31.84 -9.13 -38.37
N GLN A 345 32.71 -8.78 -39.32
CA GLN A 345 32.33 -8.10 -40.55
C GLN A 345 31.67 -9.03 -41.59
N ALA A 346 31.83 -10.35 -41.45
CA ALA A 346 31.24 -11.36 -42.33
C ALA A 346 29.77 -11.68 -41.99
N GLU A 347 29.38 -11.66 -40.71
CA GLU A 347 28.00 -11.98 -40.29
C GLU A 347 26.99 -10.86 -40.61
N LEU A 348 27.44 -9.59 -40.59
CA LEU A 348 26.55 -8.44 -40.81
C LEU A 348 25.96 -8.37 -42.24
N GLN A 349 26.61 -8.99 -43.22
CA GLN A 349 26.14 -9.04 -44.61
C GLN A 349 25.01 -10.08 -44.81
N LYS A 350 25.05 -11.20 -44.06
CA LYS A 350 24.03 -12.26 -44.17
C LYS A 350 22.64 -11.75 -43.76
N PHE A 351 22.56 -10.96 -42.68
CA PHE A 351 21.30 -10.40 -42.19
C PHE A 351 20.58 -9.48 -43.18
N LYS A 352 21.31 -8.72 -44.01
CA LYS A 352 20.69 -7.84 -45.02
C LYS A 352 19.98 -8.64 -46.13
N VAL A 353 20.52 -9.80 -46.51
CA VAL A 353 19.92 -10.65 -47.55
C VAL A 353 18.64 -11.31 -47.04
N PHE A 354 18.65 -11.86 -45.82
CA PHE A 354 17.45 -12.48 -45.23
C PHE A 354 16.32 -11.48 -44.98
N GLY A 355 16.62 -10.25 -44.53
CA GLY A 355 15.59 -9.21 -44.34
C GLY A 355 14.86 -8.83 -45.64
N LEU A 356 15.58 -8.80 -46.77
CA LEU A 356 15.01 -8.45 -48.07
C LEU A 356 14.09 -9.57 -48.60
N ILE A 357 14.50 -10.84 -48.45
CA ILE A 357 13.68 -12.02 -48.80
C ILE A 357 12.39 -12.05 -47.98
N PHE A 358 12.47 -11.81 -46.66
CA PHE A 358 11.30 -11.82 -45.79
C PHE A 358 10.31 -10.70 -46.16
N GLY A 359 10.82 -9.50 -46.47
CA GLY A 359 10.01 -8.38 -46.97
C GLY A 359 9.27 -8.70 -48.27
N CYS A 360 9.95 -9.28 -49.26
CA CYS A 360 9.31 -9.70 -50.51
C CYS A 360 8.24 -10.79 -50.31
N SER A 361 8.48 -11.74 -49.41
CA SER A 361 7.50 -12.81 -49.12
C SER A 361 6.23 -12.28 -48.47
N ILE A 362 6.33 -11.30 -47.56
CA ILE A 362 5.18 -10.62 -46.96
C ILE A 362 4.41 -9.80 -48.00
N LEU A 363 5.12 -9.07 -48.88
CA LEU A 363 4.48 -8.31 -49.95
C LEU A 363 3.69 -9.21 -50.91
N SER A 364 4.25 -10.37 -51.26
CA SER A 364 3.57 -11.37 -52.11
C SER A 364 2.31 -11.94 -51.45
N LEU A 365 2.31 -12.15 -50.13
CA LEU A 365 1.15 -12.63 -49.37
C LEU A 365 0.01 -11.59 -49.37
N LEU A 366 0.34 -10.30 -49.18
CA LEU A 366 -0.63 -9.21 -49.20
C LEU A 366 -1.27 -9.02 -50.58
N VAL A 367 -0.48 -9.17 -51.66
CA VAL A 367 -1.02 -9.18 -53.03
C VAL A 367 -1.94 -10.37 -53.27
N PHE A 368 -1.61 -11.56 -52.75
CA PHE A 368 -2.46 -12.74 -52.86
C PHE A 368 -3.81 -12.58 -52.13
N LEU A 369 -3.79 -11.99 -50.93
CA LEU A 369 -5.01 -11.66 -50.17
C LEU A 369 -5.85 -10.58 -50.86
N ALA A 370 -5.22 -9.57 -51.48
CA ALA A 370 -5.92 -8.56 -52.27
C ALA A 370 -6.60 -9.15 -53.51
N ILE A 371 -5.98 -10.14 -54.17
CA ILE A 371 -6.57 -10.84 -55.32
C ILE A 371 -7.68 -11.80 -54.88
N ALA A 372 -7.54 -12.47 -53.73
CA ALA A 372 -8.56 -13.36 -53.18
C ALA A 372 -9.85 -12.65 -52.74
N SER A 373 -9.79 -11.35 -52.41
CA SER A 373 -10.96 -10.56 -51.98
C SER A 373 -11.87 -10.11 -53.14
N TYR A 374 -11.46 -10.27 -54.40
CA TYR A 374 -12.23 -9.88 -55.58
C TYR A 374 -13.06 -11.04 -56.17
N ARG A 375 -14.30 -11.19 -55.69
CA ARG A 375 -15.39 -11.85 -56.45
C ARG A 375 -16.67 -10.99 -56.48
N PRO A 376 -17.41 -10.97 -57.60
CA PRO A 376 -18.46 -9.97 -57.84
C PRO A 376 -19.79 -10.32 -57.15
N LYS A 377 -20.56 -9.28 -56.81
CA LYS A 377 -21.90 -9.38 -56.22
C LYS A 377 -22.93 -9.96 -57.20
N ALA A 378 -23.81 -10.82 -56.69
CA ALA A 378 -25.10 -11.16 -57.28
C ALA A 378 -26.24 -10.76 -56.31
N SER A 379 -27.41 -10.47 -56.86
CA SER A 379 -28.58 -9.88 -56.20
C SER A 379 -29.60 -10.90 -55.67
N ALA A 380 -30.29 -10.60 -54.56
CA ALA A 380 -31.75 -10.79 -54.41
C ALA A 380 -32.33 -10.34 -53.04
N ILE A 381 -33.33 -9.46 -53.09
CA ILE A 381 -34.69 -9.46 -52.47
C ILE A 381 -34.95 -10.33 -51.18
N PRO A 382 -35.70 -9.82 -50.18
CA PRO A 382 -35.93 -10.48 -48.87
C PRO A 382 -37.25 -11.29 -48.77
N THR A 383 -37.36 -12.27 -47.83
CA THR A 383 -38.60 -12.55 -47.05
C THR A 383 -38.49 -13.68 -45.99
N VAL A 384 -39.31 -13.57 -44.93
CA VAL A 384 -40.08 -14.64 -44.22
C VAL A 384 -39.37 -15.67 -43.28
N HIS A 385 -39.49 -15.38 -41.97
CA HIS A 385 -40.28 -16.11 -40.95
C HIS A 385 -40.00 -17.59 -40.53
N ARG A 386 -39.66 -17.74 -39.23
CA ARG A 386 -39.91 -18.85 -38.24
C ARG A 386 -39.57 -20.31 -38.64
N ILE A 387 -39.09 -21.13 -37.70
CA ILE A 387 -39.82 -22.21 -36.94
C ILE A 387 -38.71 -22.98 -36.16
N PHE A 388 -38.83 -23.50 -34.92
CA PHE A 388 -39.91 -23.70 -33.94
C PHE A 388 -39.30 -23.67 -32.47
N GLN A 389 -40.01 -23.32 -31.37
CA GLN A 389 -40.76 -24.16 -30.39
C GLN A 389 -39.91 -25.17 -29.53
N ASN A 390 -40.21 -25.48 -28.24
CA ASN A 390 -41.30 -25.02 -27.35
C ASN A 390 -41.13 -25.43 -25.84
N LEU A 391 -42.15 -25.04 -25.04
CA LEU A 391 -42.66 -25.61 -23.75
C LEU A 391 -41.96 -25.17 -22.44
N ALA A 392 -42.70 -24.84 -21.36
CA ALA A 392 -44.14 -24.54 -21.20
C ALA A 392 -44.45 -23.90 -19.83
N ALA A 393 -45.50 -23.06 -19.77
CA ALA A 393 -46.53 -23.05 -18.71
C ALA A 393 -47.63 -22.02 -19.06
N ASP A 394 -48.91 -22.41 -18.92
CA ASP A 394 -50.10 -21.64 -19.34
C ASP A 394 -50.80 -20.86 -18.18
N PRO A 395 -51.75 -19.93 -18.47
CA PRO A 395 -52.31 -18.98 -17.50
C PRO A 395 -53.82 -19.16 -17.19
N VAL A 396 -54.33 -18.60 -16.08
CA VAL A 396 -55.79 -18.33 -15.86
C VAL A 396 -56.05 -17.02 -15.07
N SER A 397 -57.05 -16.27 -15.54
CA SER A 397 -57.81 -15.10 -15.04
C SER A 397 -57.84 -14.73 -13.53
N ALA A 398 -57.92 -13.41 -13.22
CA ALA A 398 -59.20 -12.69 -12.96
C ALA A 398 -59.07 -11.34 -12.17
N SER A 399 -59.99 -10.40 -12.48
CA SER A 399 -60.50 -9.27 -11.65
C SER A 399 -59.63 -8.05 -11.26
N ALA A 400 -60.30 -6.87 -11.26
CA ALA A 400 -59.84 -5.51 -10.92
C ALA A 400 -60.23 -5.16 -9.43
N PRO A 401 -60.21 -3.91 -8.89
CA PRO A 401 -59.99 -2.57 -9.50
C PRO A 401 -59.21 -1.48 -8.69
N SER A 402 -58.97 -0.31 -9.33
CA SER A 402 -58.98 1.09 -8.82
C SER A 402 -58.33 1.43 -7.45
N THR A 403 -57.46 2.45 -7.28
CA THR A 403 -57.74 3.89 -7.55
C THR A 403 -56.50 4.76 -7.29
N TYR A 404 -56.08 5.66 -8.20
CA TYR A 404 -55.77 7.07 -7.88
C TYR A 404 -55.77 7.94 -9.15
N LYS A 405 -56.07 9.24 -9.01
CA LYS A 405 -56.25 10.20 -10.12
C LYS A 405 -54.93 10.89 -10.51
N PRO A 406 -54.79 11.35 -11.76
CA PRO A 406 -53.77 12.33 -12.11
C PRO A 406 -54.18 13.72 -11.61
N SER A 407 -53.30 14.40 -10.88
CA SER A 407 -53.34 15.86 -10.73
C SER A 407 -52.48 16.49 -11.81
N SER A 408 -53.05 17.45 -12.54
CA SER A 408 -52.37 18.20 -13.60
C SER A 408 -51.31 19.13 -13.03
N GLU A 409 -50.08 19.06 -13.55
CA GLU A 409 -49.10 20.12 -13.41
C GLU A 409 -48.47 20.42 -14.77
N SER A 410 -48.37 21.71 -15.09
CA SER A 410 -48.11 22.22 -16.43
C SER A 410 -46.67 22.03 -16.88
N LEU A 411 -46.47 21.86 -18.20
CA LEU A 411 -45.16 21.96 -18.83
C LEU A 411 -44.49 23.30 -18.45
N PRO A 412 -43.28 23.29 -17.87
CA PRO A 412 -42.61 24.51 -17.43
C PRO A 412 -42.24 25.40 -18.62
N GLY A 413 -42.41 26.70 -18.44
CA GLY A 413 -42.15 27.73 -19.43
C GLY A 413 -40.67 27.88 -19.77
N LYS A 414 -40.39 28.72 -20.78
CA LYS A 414 -39.02 28.97 -21.24
C LYS A 414 -38.17 29.65 -20.16
N ASP A 415 -38.82 30.40 -19.26
CA ASP A 415 -38.20 31.14 -18.15
C ASP A 415 -37.90 30.20 -16.95
N ASP A 416 -38.77 29.23 -16.69
CA ASP A 416 -38.58 28.22 -15.62
C ASP A 416 -37.34 27.35 -15.84
N ARG A 417 -36.97 27.09 -17.11
CA ARG A 417 -35.73 26.38 -17.44
C ARG A 417 -34.48 27.14 -17.00
N GLY A 418 -34.50 28.47 -17.05
CA GLY A 418 -33.41 29.31 -16.54
C GLY A 418 -33.31 29.24 -15.02
N ALA A 419 -34.46 29.31 -14.33
CA ALA A 419 -34.53 29.17 -12.87
C ALA A 419 -34.06 27.79 -12.39
N LEU A 420 -34.47 26.71 -13.07
CA LEU A 420 -34.05 25.34 -12.74
C LEU A 420 -32.55 25.12 -12.97
N ALA A 421 -31.97 25.70 -14.03
CA ALA A 421 -30.53 25.67 -14.28
C ALA A 421 -29.75 26.45 -13.20
N ALA A 422 -30.24 27.62 -12.79
CA ALA A 422 -29.63 28.41 -11.71
C ALA A 422 -29.66 27.68 -10.35
N LYS A 423 -30.79 27.03 -10.00
CA LYS A 423 -30.89 26.17 -8.81
C LYS A 423 -29.86 25.04 -8.83
N ARG A 424 -29.73 24.33 -9.97
CA ARG A 424 -28.76 23.22 -10.14
C ARG A 424 -27.31 23.68 -10.00
N TYR A 425 -26.99 24.88 -10.51
CA TYR A 425 -25.68 25.50 -10.31
C TYR A 425 -25.42 25.83 -8.83
N GLU A 426 -26.38 26.44 -8.11
CA GLU A 426 -26.23 26.73 -6.67
C GLU A 426 -26.05 25.45 -5.83
N ILE A 427 -26.77 24.38 -6.18
CA ILE A 427 -26.62 23.05 -5.57
C ILE A 427 -25.20 22.51 -5.78
N GLU A 428 -24.66 22.61 -7.00
CA GLU A 428 -23.35 22.07 -7.34
C GLU A 428 -22.22 22.86 -6.65
N THR A 429 -22.32 24.20 -6.59
CA THR A 429 -21.33 25.05 -5.91
C THR A 429 -21.32 24.86 -4.39
N LEU A 430 -22.49 24.78 -3.74
CA LEU A 430 -22.57 24.50 -2.30
C LEU A 430 -22.02 23.10 -1.95
N LEU A 431 -22.26 22.11 -2.82
CA LEU A 431 -21.78 20.75 -2.62
C LEU A 431 -20.25 20.67 -2.77
N GLU A 432 -19.66 21.37 -3.74
CA GLU A 432 -18.20 21.49 -3.88
C GLU A 432 -17.57 22.19 -2.67
N GLU A 433 -18.13 23.33 -2.24
CA GLU A 433 -17.62 24.09 -1.08
C GLU A 433 -17.65 23.26 0.21
N LEU A 434 -18.77 22.60 0.50
CA LEU A 434 -18.93 21.75 1.68
C LEU A 434 -17.98 20.55 1.64
N THR A 435 -17.89 19.85 0.52
CA THR A 435 -16.95 18.73 0.35
C THR A 435 -15.50 19.19 0.58
N LYS A 436 -15.12 20.34 0.03
CA LYS A 436 -13.79 20.94 0.22
C LYS A 436 -13.51 21.27 1.69
N ILE A 437 -14.48 21.83 2.42
CA ILE A 437 -14.35 22.10 3.86
C ILE A 437 -14.16 20.80 4.66
N PHE A 438 -14.99 19.78 4.41
CA PHE A 438 -14.92 18.52 5.13
C PHE A 438 -13.63 17.75 4.86
N VAL A 439 -13.15 17.70 3.61
CA VAL A 439 -11.86 17.08 3.25
C VAL A 439 -10.68 17.83 3.89
N GLN A 440 -10.72 19.16 3.95
CA GLN A 440 -9.66 19.94 4.60
C GLN A 440 -9.72 19.89 6.14
N GLN A 441 -10.90 19.66 6.73
CA GLN A 441 -11.14 19.73 8.17
C GLN A 441 -12.01 18.55 8.65
N PRO A 442 -11.48 17.31 8.65
CA PRO A 442 -12.23 16.11 9.04
C PRO A 442 -12.82 16.20 10.47
N LYS A 443 -12.15 16.92 11.38
CA LYS A 443 -12.68 17.19 12.72
C LYS A 443 -13.98 18.02 12.72
N VAL A 444 -14.16 18.92 11.75
CA VAL A 444 -15.40 19.68 11.58
C VAL A 444 -16.47 18.77 10.98
N ALA A 445 -16.13 17.95 9.98
CA ALA A 445 -17.04 16.94 9.43
C ALA A 445 -17.58 16.02 10.53
N LYS A 446 -16.69 15.34 11.29
CA LYS A 446 -17.10 14.45 12.39
C LYS A 446 -18.03 15.15 13.38
N GLN A 447 -17.69 16.37 13.82
CA GLN A 447 -18.49 17.12 14.81
C GLN A 447 -19.87 17.56 14.29
N VAL A 448 -19.98 17.87 13.00
CA VAL A 448 -21.25 18.28 12.36
C VAL A 448 -22.13 17.05 12.16
N PHE A 449 -21.60 15.99 11.54
CA PHE A 449 -22.38 14.79 11.25
C PHE A 449 -22.70 13.94 12.47
N SER A 450 -21.85 13.93 13.51
CA SER A 450 -22.21 13.30 14.79
C SER A 450 -23.45 13.95 15.41
N ARG A 451 -23.56 15.29 15.34
CA ARG A 451 -24.75 16.00 15.86
C ARG A 451 -25.96 15.80 14.99
N ILE A 452 -25.83 15.84 13.67
CA ILE A 452 -26.96 15.59 12.75
C ILE A 452 -27.54 14.20 13.01
N LEU A 453 -26.69 13.17 13.17
CA LEU A 453 -27.14 11.81 13.46
C LEU A 453 -27.89 11.72 14.80
N THR A 454 -27.43 12.40 15.85
CA THR A 454 -28.09 12.38 17.18
C THR A 454 -29.28 13.33 17.33
N GLU A 455 -29.33 14.43 16.57
CA GLU A 455 -30.34 15.51 16.72
C GLU A 455 -31.43 15.44 15.64
N GLU A 456 -31.07 15.17 14.38
CA GLU A 456 -31.99 15.06 13.23
C GLU A 456 -32.28 13.61 12.83
N GLY A 457 -31.53 12.65 13.39
CA GLY A 457 -31.73 11.23 13.20
C GLY A 457 -31.12 10.67 11.92
N VAL A 458 -31.43 9.39 11.70
CA VAL A 458 -30.85 8.55 10.66
C VAL A 458 -31.25 9.00 9.24
N GLU A 459 -32.50 9.38 9.02
CA GLU A 459 -33.06 9.68 7.69
C GLU A 459 -32.35 10.88 7.02
N VAL A 460 -32.24 11.99 7.76
CA VAL A 460 -31.59 13.23 7.27
C VAL A 460 -30.08 13.00 7.10
N THR A 461 -29.47 12.22 7.99
CA THR A 461 -28.05 11.82 7.88
C THR A 461 -27.79 11.02 6.60
N ALA A 462 -28.67 10.07 6.26
CA ALA A 462 -28.60 9.29 5.03
C ALA A 462 -28.78 10.17 3.77
N GLN A 463 -29.64 11.19 3.82
CA GLN A 463 -29.76 12.15 2.71
C GLN A 463 -28.44 12.90 2.47
N TYR A 464 -27.77 13.37 3.53
CA TYR A 464 -26.48 14.07 3.37
C TYR A 464 -25.36 13.15 2.87
N ILE A 465 -25.24 11.93 3.39
CA ILE A 465 -24.22 10.96 2.95
C ILE A 465 -24.49 10.52 1.51
N HIS A 466 -25.76 10.41 1.07
CA HIS A 466 -26.10 10.15 -0.32
C HIS A 466 -25.65 11.30 -1.26
N MET A 467 -25.69 12.55 -0.80
CA MET A 467 -25.26 13.71 -1.58
C MET A 467 -23.74 13.92 -1.60
N LEU A 468 -23.04 13.68 -0.49
CA LEU A 468 -21.61 14.02 -0.31
C LEU A 468 -20.67 12.82 -0.40
N GLY A 469 -21.20 11.60 -0.31
CA GLY A 469 -20.46 10.34 -0.37
C GLY A 469 -20.04 9.77 0.99
N GLU A 470 -19.70 8.48 0.97
CA GLU A 470 -19.41 7.65 2.14
C GLU A 470 -18.17 8.06 2.93
N SER A 471 -17.26 8.85 2.34
CA SER A 471 -15.97 9.25 2.95
C SER A 471 -16.12 9.97 4.29
N ILE A 472 -17.25 10.66 4.49
CA ILE A 472 -17.59 11.39 5.72
C ILE A 472 -17.85 10.44 6.91
N VAL A 473 -18.33 9.23 6.64
CA VAL A 473 -18.75 8.24 7.66
C VAL A 473 -17.55 7.54 8.31
N VAL A 474 -16.40 7.52 7.63
CA VAL A 474 -15.18 6.79 8.07
C VAL A 474 -14.67 7.23 9.44
N ASP A 475 -14.73 8.53 9.75
CA ASP A 475 -14.31 9.08 11.05
C ASP A 475 -15.39 8.93 12.14
N MET A 476 -16.65 8.70 11.77
CA MET A 476 -17.75 8.42 12.68
C MET A 476 -17.75 6.95 13.13
N LEU A 477 -17.46 6.02 12.21
CA LEU A 477 -17.33 4.57 12.48
C LEU A 477 -16.31 4.23 13.59
N ARG A 478 -15.35 5.12 13.83
CA ARG A 478 -14.32 4.99 14.87
C ARG A 478 -14.79 5.43 16.26
N ASP A 479 -15.98 6.02 16.38
CA ASP A 479 -16.51 6.48 17.66
C ASP A 479 -17.29 5.36 18.36
N PRO A 480 -16.91 4.94 19.58
CA PRO A 480 -17.67 3.93 20.32
C PRO A 480 -19.06 4.39 20.71
N SER A 481 -19.28 5.70 20.87
CA SER A 481 -20.56 6.25 21.36
C SER A 481 -21.65 6.29 20.29
N LEU A 482 -21.29 6.25 19.00
CA LEU A 482 -22.23 6.31 17.87
C LEU A 482 -22.52 4.92 17.24
N GLN A 483 -21.98 3.83 17.80
CA GLN A 483 -22.10 2.49 17.18
C GLN A 483 -23.55 2.03 16.96
N SER A 484 -24.46 2.38 17.87
CA SER A 484 -25.90 2.07 17.74
C SER A 484 -26.52 2.82 16.56
N ASP A 485 -26.37 4.15 16.55
CA ASP A 485 -26.98 5.03 15.55
C ASP A 485 -26.41 4.77 14.14
N ILE A 486 -25.12 4.42 14.05
CA ILE A 486 -24.48 4.03 12.79
C ILE A 486 -24.97 2.66 12.30
N SER A 487 -25.26 1.72 13.21
CA SER A 487 -25.88 0.43 12.84
C SER A 487 -27.29 0.65 12.26
N GLU A 488 -28.09 1.51 12.87
CA GLU A 488 -29.42 1.89 12.38
C GLU A 488 -29.33 2.59 11.01
N LEU A 489 -28.34 3.48 10.84
CA LEU A 489 -28.05 4.15 9.57
C LEU A 489 -27.67 3.17 8.45
N MET A 490 -26.84 2.16 8.72
CA MET A 490 -26.52 1.11 7.74
C MET A 490 -27.75 0.27 7.39
N GLU A 491 -28.61 -0.03 8.36
CA GLU A 491 -29.85 -0.78 8.13
C GLU A 491 -30.87 0.02 7.30
N TYR A 492 -30.98 1.33 7.55
CA TYR A 492 -31.81 2.24 6.75
C TYR A 492 -31.37 2.27 5.29
N TYR A 493 -30.06 2.40 5.04
CA TYR A 493 -29.48 2.35 3.70
C TYR A 493 -29.72 1.03 2.96
N ALA A 494 -29.75 -0.10 3.68
CA ALA A 494 -30.01 -1.41 3.09
C ALA A 494 -31.48 -1.62 2.71
N LYS A 495 -32.42 -0.86 3.30
CA LYS A 495 -33.86 -1.04 3.14
C LYS A 495 -34.54 0.04 2.27
N THR A 496 -34.02 1.26 2.27
CA THR A 496 -34.75 2.44 1.75
C THR A 496 -34.04 3.07 0.56
N PRO A 497 -34.64 3.10 -0.65
CA PRO A 497 -34.10 3.91 -1.75
C PRO A 497 -34.28 5.40 -1.43
N ILE A 498 -33.18 6.16 -1.54
CA ILE A 498 -33.18 7.60 -1.24
C ILE A 498 -33.35 8.38 -2.54
N GLU A 499 -34.52 9.00 -2.71
CA GLU A 499 -34.82 9.96 -3.78
C GLU A 499 -34.95 11.35 -3.15
N ILE A 500 -34.28 12.36 -3.73
CA ILE A 500 -34.25 13.74 -3.22
C ILE A 500 -34.52 14.68 -4.40
N THR A 501 -35.48 15.59 -4.26
CA THR A 501 -35.78 16.61 -5.28
C THR A 501 -34.72 17.73 -5.28
N ASP A 502 -34.62 18.49 -6.38
CA ASP A 502 -33.68 19.62 -6.47
C ASP A 502 -33.92 20.67 -5.36
N ASP A 503 -35.18 20.93 -5.01
CA ASP A 503 -35.54 21.92 -3.98
C ASP A 503 -35.25 21.45 -2.55
N GLU A 504 -35.48 20.17 -2.24
CA GLU A 504 -35.05 19.56 -0.97
C GLU A 504 -33.53 19.57 -0.85
N LYS A 505 -32.82 19.17 -1.93
CA LYS A 505 -31.36 19.17 -2.00
C LYS A 505 -30.77 20.55 -1.71
N LEU A 506 -31.34 21.61 -2.28
CA LEU A 506 -30.88 22.98 -2.02
C LEU A 506 -31.11 23.41 -0.56
N ASN A 507 -32.27 23.08 0.01
CA ASN A 507 -32.59 23.41 1.40
C ASN A 507 -31.69 22.66 2.40
N LEU A 508 -31.45 21.37 2.17
CA LEU A 508 -30.52 20.55 2.95
C LEU A 508 -29.09 21.11 2.88
N LEU A 509 -28.58 21.42 1.68
CA LEU A 509 -27.22 21.96 1.53
C LEU A 509 -27.05 23.33 2.23
N ARG A 510 -28.06 24.21 2.18
CA ARG A 510 -28.05 25.49 2.92
C ARG A 510 -28.08 25.28 4.44
N ALA A 511 -28.88 24.34 4.94
CA ALA A 511 -28.90 23.98 6.36
C ALA A 511 -27.55 23.40 6.82
N LEU A 512 -26.96 22.50 6.03
CA LEU A 512 -25.66 21.92 6.30
C LEU A 512 -24.52 22.94 6.23
N HIS A 513 -24.57 23.91 5.31
CA HIS A 513 -23.63 25.03 5.29
C HIS A 513 -23.66 25.83 6.59
N ASN A 514 -24.84 26.23 7.06
CA ASN A 514 -24.99 26.97 8.31
C ASN A 514 -24.48 26.15 9.52
N ARG A 515 -24.77 24.84 9.57
CA ARG A 515 -24.22 23.92 10.57
C ARG A 515 -22.70 23.78 10.47
N THR A 516 -22.13 23.79 9.27
CA THR A 516 -20.69 23.67 9.04
C THR A 516 -19.95 24.91 9.51
N VAL A 517 -20.51 26.10 9.30
CA VAL A 517 -19.98 27.37 9.86
C VAL A 517 -20.02 27.32 11.40
N ALA A 518 -21.13 26.90 12.00
CA ALA A 518 -21.24 26.76 13.46
C ALA A 518 -20.28 25.68 14.03
N GLY A 519 -20.16 24.53 13.35
CA GLY A 519 -19.26 23.44 13.70
C GLY A 519 -17.79 23.84 13.61
N LYS A 520 -17.41 24.64 12.62
CA LYS A 520 -16.07 25.25 12.50
C LYS A 520 -15.76 26.16 13.69
N LEU A 521 -16.70 27.01 14.09
CA LEU A 521 -16.56 27.84 15.30
C LEU A 521 -16.45 26.99 16.58
N PHE A 522 -17.27 25.94 16.71
CA PHE A 522 -17.19 25.01 17.85
C PHE A 522 -15.85 24.28 17.92
N VAL A 523 -15.36 23.72 16.80
CA VAL A 523 -14.06 23.04 16.73
C VAL A 523 -12.90 24.02 16.95
N MET A 524 -13.02 25.28 16.56
CA MET A 524 -12.04 26.32 16.89
C MET A 524 -12.03 26.68 18.38
N GLY A 525 -13.20 26.79 19.02
CA GLY A 525 -13.32 27.03 20.46
C GLY A 525 -12.88 25.85 21.32
N ASN A 526 -13.18 24.62 20.88
CA ASN A 526 -12.88 23.38 21.60
C ASN A 526 -11.46 22.83 21.36
N ARG A 527 -10.55 23.61 20.75
CA ARG A 527 -9.15 23.22 20.53
C ARG A 527 -8.37 22.86 21.81
N SER A 528 -8.91 23.13 23.00
CA SER A 528 -8.25 22.85 24.28
C SER A 528 -8.44 21.44 24.83
N SER A 529 -9.47 20.68 24.43
CA SER A 529 -9.78 19.40 25.10
C SER A 529 -8.86 18.25 24.69
N ASN A 530 -8.23 18.33 23.50
CA ASN A 530 -7.63 17.20 22.80
C ASN A 530 -6.16 17.46 22.37
N LEU A 531 -5.41 18.19 23.19
CA LEU A 531 -4.03 18.56 22.87
C LEU A 531 -3.04 17.41 23.07
N PHE A 532 -3.34 16.50 24.00
CA PHE A 532 -2.45 15.42 24.45
C PHE A 532 -2.95 14.01 24.10
N ASP A 533 -3.99 13.87 23.25
CA ASP A 533 -4.52 12.57 22.77
C ASP A 533 -3.40 11.62 22.28
N PHE A 534 -2.36 12.20 21.68
CA PHE A 534 -1.20 11.48 21.17
C PHE A 534 -0.40 10.71 22.25
N LEU A 535 -0.59 11.02 23.53
CA LEU A 535 -0.06 10.26 24.67
C LEU A 535 -0.91 9.02 25.01
N ALA A 536 -2.19 9.00 24.65
CA ALA A 536 -3.03 7.82 24.84
C ALA A 536 -2.57 6.66 23.94
N GLU A 537 -2.06 6.98 22.74
CA GLU A 537 -1.47 6.05 21.77
C GLU A 537 -0.09 5.49 22.20
N MET A 538 0.61 6.14 23.13
CA MET A 538 1.99 5.78 23.52
C MET A 538 2.05 4.95 24.80
N ASP A 539 2.99 4.01 24.90
CA ASP A 539 3.28 3.30 26.15
C ASP A 539 4.02 4.19 27.17
N GLY A 540 3.92 3.87 28.47
CA GLY A 540 4.60 4.59 29.55
C GLY A 540 6.12 4.73 29.33
N LEU A 541 6.80 3.72 28.76
CA LEU A 541 8.23 3.82 28.46
C LEU A 541 8.52 4.76 27.29
N GLN A 542 7.66 4.79 26.26
CA GLN A 542 7.77 5.74 25.16
C GLN A 542 7.52 7.19 25.63
N ILE A 543 6.55 7.39 26.53
CA ILE A 543 6.26 8.71 27.12
C ILE A 543 7.44 9.17 27.98
N LEU A 544 8.03 8.27 28.79
CA LEU A 544 9.24 8.55 29.57
C LEU A 544 10.40 9.01 28.67
N GLU A 545 10.64 8.31 27.55
CA GLU A 545 11.69 8.69 26.59
C GLU A 545 11.39 10.04 25.91
N LEU A 546 10.13 10.28 25.52
CA LEU A 546 9.69 11.56 24.97
C LEU A 546 9.99 12.73 25.93
N ILE A 547 9.75 12.55 27.24
CA ILE A 547 9.93 13.61 28.25
C ILE A 547 11.30 13.60 28.94
N ARG A 548 12.19 12.63 28.68
CA ARG A 548 13.47 12.44 29.41
C ARG A 548 14.24 13.75 29.60
N ASN A 549 14.44 14.47 28.49
CA ASN A 549 15.22 15.72 28.42
C ASN A 549 14.36 17.00 28.57
N GLU A 550 13.12 16.89 29.03
CA GLU A 550 12.23 18.03 29.25
C GLU A 550 12.35 18.63 30.66
N SER A 551 11.88 19.87 30.82
CA SER A 551 11.82 20.55 32.12
C SER A 551 10.84 19.86 33.08
N LEU A 552 10.99 20.10 34.38
CA LEU A 552 10.09 19.58 35.41
C LEU A 552 8.63 20.00 35.15
N THR A 553 8.40 21.27 34.79
CA THR A 553 7.08 21.79 34.44
C THR A 553 6.44 21.03 33.27
N VAL A 554 7.21 20.72 32.21
CA VAL A 554 6.70 19.93 31.06
C VAL A 554 6.44 18.47 31.45
N LYS A 555 7.31 17.87 32.27
CA LYS A 555 7.10 16.52 32.84
C LYS A 555 5.82 16.47 33.68
N SER A 556 5.58 17.48 34.52
CA SER A 556 4.34 17.62 35.30
C SER A 556 3.11 17.73 34.41
N ILE A 557 3.13 18.61 33.38
CA ILE A 557 2.02 18.75 32.42
C ILE A 557 1.71 17.38 31.81
N VAL A 558 2.70 16.70 31.23
CA VAL A 558 2.51 15.39 30.59
C VAL A 558 1.90 14.37 31.56
N LEU A 559 2.41 14.28 32.79
CA LEU A 559 1.89 13.34 33.79
C LEU A 559 0.44 13.63 34.21
N THR A 560 0.01 14.89 34.26
CA THR A 560 -1.42 15.20 34.50
C THR A 560 -2.34 14.71 33.39
N GLN A 561 -1.85 14.62 32.16
CA GLN A 561 -2.61 14.19 30.99
C GLN A 561 -2.55 12.67 30.73
N CYS A 562 -1.56 11.97 31.31
CA CYS A 562 -1.49 10.52 31.28
C CYS A 562 -2.52 9.87 32.23
N ASP A 563 -3.01 8.69 31.85
CA ASP A 563 -3.80 7.82 32.72
C ASP A 563 -2.98 7.35 33.96
N PRO A 564 -3.65 6.89 35.04
CA PRO A 564 -2.96 6.51 36.28
C PRO A 564 -1.94 5.37 36.12
N GLN A 565 -2.17 4.43 35.20
CA GLN A 565 -1.28 3.26 35.02
C GLN A 565 0.04 3.69 34.37
N LYS A 566 -0.03 4.41 33.23
CA LYS A 566 1.17 4.97 32.59
C LYS A 566 1.89 5.95 33.51
N ARG A 567 1.16 6.80 34.24
CA ARG A 567 1.72 7.75 35.20
C ARG A 567 2.54 7.05 36.28
N ALA A 568 2.03 5.96 36.85
CA ALA A 568 2.76 5.14 37.83
C ALA A 568 4.02 4.50 37.23
N THR A 569 3.90 3.93 36.02
CA THR A 569 5.04 3.33 35.29
C THR A 569 6.14 4.34 35.01
N ILE A 570 5.80 5.53 34.50
CA ILE A 570 6.77 6.61 34.24
C ILE A 570 7.44 7.03 35.55
N TYR A 571 6.67 7.27 36.61
CA TYR A 571 7.16 7.75 37.91
C TYR A 571 8.10 6.76 38.62
N ALA A 572 7.84 5.45 38.48
CA ALA A 572 8.71 4.40 39.02
C ALA A 572 10.09 4.35 38.32
N GLN A 573 10.16 4.73 37.04
CA GLN A 573 11.38 4.71 36.24
C GLN A 573 12.21 6.02 36.32
N LEU A 574 11.72 7.06 36.99
CA LEU A 574 12.47 8.29 37.25
C LEU A 574 13.46 8.12 38.40
N GLU A 575 14.63 8.77 38.29
CA GLU A 575 15.63 8.88 39.37
C GLU A 575 15.06 9.58 40.61
N ASP A 576 15.47 9.17 41.82
CA ASP A 576 14.87 9.62 43.09
C ASP A 576 14.91 11.14 43.30
N ASP A 577 15.99 11.82 42.91
CA ASP A 577 16.12 13.28 42.99
C ASP A 577 15.14 13.98 42.02
N THR A 578 15.04 13.50 40.78
CA THR A 578 14.07 14.00 39.80
C THR A 578 12.64 13.75 40.28
N ARG A 579 12.38 12.59 40.91
CA ARG A 579 11.09 12.17 41.43
C ARG A 579 10.59 13.12 42.55
N LEU A 580 11.45 13.48 43.51
CA LEU A 580 11.11 14.43 44.58
C LEU A 580 10.87 15.85 44.05
N LYS A 581 11.70 16.32 43.12
CA LYS A 581 11.53 17.64 42.47
C LYS A 581 10.24 17.71 41.66
N LEU A 582 9.88 16.63 40.97
CA LEU A 582 8.65 16.50 40.21
C LEU A 582 7.40 16.49 41.11
N LEU A 583 7.42 15.80 42.25
CA LEU A 583 6.33 15.90 43.24
C LEU A 583 6.16 17.35 43.74
N THR A 584 7.27 18.02 44.03
CA THR A 584 7.26 19.41 44.49
C THR A 584 6.67 20.34 43.43
N GLU A 585 7.01 20.13 42.16
CA GLU A 585 6.46 20.86 41.02
C GLU A 585 4.96 20.57 40.83
N LEU A 586 4.54 19.31 40.87
CA LEU A 586 3.12 18.91 40.79
C LEU A 586 2.28 19.50 41.93
N SER A 587 2.87 19.73 43.12
CA SER A 587 2.18 20.38 44.24
C SER A 587 2.03 21.90 44.11
N ARG A 588 2.60 22.51 43.06
CA ARG A 588 2.60 23.97 42.80
C ARG A 588 1.90 24.37 41.50
N ILE A 589 1.75 23.46 40.54
CA ILE A 589 1.11 23.75 39.26
C ILE A 589 -0.42 23.64 39.42
N ASP A 590 -1.04 24.73 39.86
CA ASP A 590 -2.50 24.87 39.83
C ASP A 590 -3.00 25.41 38.47
N HIS A 591 -2.31 26.42 37.92
CA HIS A 591 -2.74 27.15 36.73
C HIS A 591 -1.57 27.46 35.78
N LEU A 592 -1.78 27.23 34.48
CA LEU A 592 -0.83 27.59 33.42
C LEU A 592 -1.55 28.28 32.24
N PRO A 593 -0.91 29.22 31.53
CA PRO A 593 -1.49 29.85 30.36
C PRO A 593 -1.84 28.85 29.26
N ARG A 594 -3.04 28.97 28.68
CA ARG A 594 -3.53 28.06 27.62
C ARG A 594 -2.58 27.97 26.42
N ASP A 595 -2.00 29.09 26.02
CA ASP A 595 -1.07 29.16 24.89
C ASP A 595 0.25 28.43 25.18
N TYR A 596 0.69 28.44 26.45
CA TYR A 596 1.87 27.68 26.88
C TYR A 596 1.61 26.16 26.78
N ILE A 597 0.46 25.70 27.30
CA ILE A 597 0.04 24.30 27.21
C ILE A 597 -0.08 23.86 25.73
N PHE A 598 -0.67 24.70 24.88
CA PHE A 598 -0.78 24.46 23.43
C PHE A 598 0.60 24.34 22.75
N ASN A 599 1.53 25.23 23.06
CA ASN A 599 2.87 25.22 22.49
C ASN A 599 3.67 23.98 22.93
N VAL A 600 3.57 23.58 24.21
CA VAL A 600 4.18 22.36 24.75
C VAL A 600 3.62 21.12 24.04
N ALA A 601 2.30 21.00 23.91
CA ALA A 601 1.66 19.87 23.22
C ALA A 601 2.13 19.74 21.76
N ASN A 602 2.20 20.85 21.01
CA ASN A 602 2.66 20.86 19.62
C ASN A 602 4.17 20.61 19.48
N ALA A 603 4.99 20.99 20.47
CA ALA A 603 6.42 20.65 20.49
C ALA A 603 6.61 19.14 20.71
N LEU A 604 5.97 18.57 21.72
CA LEU A 604 6.04 17.13 22.03
C LEU A 604 5.48 16.27 20.90
N LYS A 605 4.38 16.68 20.26
CA LYS A 605 3.80 15.96 19.11
C LYS A 605 4.75 15.93 17.90
N ARG A 606 5.46 17.02 17.61
CA ARG A 606 6.50 17.06 16.56
C ARG A 606 7.66 16.14 16.92
N LYS A 607 8.18 16.25 18.15
CA LYS A 607 9.27 15.41 18.68
C LYS A 607 8.96 13.90 18.61
N ARG A 608 7.68 13.50 18.77
CA ARG A 608 7.22 12.12 18.54
C ARG A 608 7.36 11.70 17.08
N ILE A 609 6.90 12.53 16.15
CA ILE A 609 6.92 12.24 14.70
C ILE A 609 8.37 12.22 14.16
N GLU A 610 9.21 13.14 14.64
CA GLU A 610 10.62 13.28 14.25
C GLU A 610 11.52 12.16 14.78
N ASN A 611 11.08 11.40 15.79
CA ASN A 611 11.86 10.32 16.39
C ASN A 611 11.22 8.94 16.11
N PRO A 612 11.74 8.16 15.15
CA PRO A 612 11.20 6.85 14.78
C PRO A 612 11.06 5.87 15.95
N ARG A 613 11.89 5.98 17.00
CA ARG A 613 11.80 5.11 18.20
C ARG A 613 10.54 5.36 19.01
N LEU A 614 10.04 6.60 19.00
CA LEU A 614 8.81 7.02 19.69
C LEU A 614 7.55 6.79 18.86
N ASN A 615 7.71 6.44 17.58
CA ASN A 615 6.64 6.10 16.66
C ASN A 615 6.65 4.58 16.37
N THR A 616 6.70 3.79 17.44
CA THR A 616 6.70 2.32 17.39
C THR A 616 5.36 1.77 17.90
N GLU A 617 4.80 0.80 17.17
CA GLU A 617 3.56 0.11 17.55
C GLU A 617 3.88 -1.20 18.29
N SER A 618 3.14 -1.48 19.36
CA SER A 618 3.31 -2.71 20.14
C SER A 618 2.64 -3.88 19.42
N LEU A 619 3.44 -4.66 18.68
CA LEU A 619 2.97 -5.90 18.05
C LEU A 619 2.74 -6.99 19.12
N PRO A 620 1.55 -7.61 19.22
CA PRO A 620 1.20 -8.59 20.26
C PRO A 620 1.81 -9.98 19.98
N GLY A 621 3.11 -10.04 19.68
CA GLY A 621 3.81 -11.26 19.25
C GLY A 621 3.73 -12.42 20.25
N SER A 622 3.70 -12.14 21.56
CA SER A 622 3.52 -13.16 22.59
C SER A 622 2.14 -13.79 22.58
N GLU A 623 1.10 -13.03 22.21
CA GLU A 623 -0.29 -13.51 22.17
C GLU A 623 -0.56 -14.30 20.90
N VAL A 624 -0.01 -13.84 19.77
CA VAL A 624 0.05 -14.61 18.52
C VAL A 624 0.75 -15.94 18.77
N LEU A 625 1.93 -15.92 19.40
CA LEU A 625 2.69 -17.15 19.70
C LEU A 625 1.91 -18.09 20.63
N VAL A 626 1.29 -17.60 21.71
CA VAL A 626 0.41 -18.42 22.55
C VAL A 626 -0.70 -19.04 21.72
N SER A 627 -1.44 -18.25 20.93
CA SER A 627 -2.57 -18.76 20.13
C SER A 627 -2.18 -19.81 19.08
N LEU A 628 -0.94 -19.75 18.57
CA LEU A 628 -0.36 -20.78 17.71
C LEU A 628 -0.03 -22.03 18.53
N LEU A 629 0.67 -21.88 19.65
CA LEU A 629 1.06 -23.00 20.51
C LEU A 629 -0.14 -23.77 21.06
N GLU A 630 -1.22 -23.09 21.46
CA GLU A 630 -2.49 -23.70 21.91
C GLU A 630 -3.12 -24.65 20.87
N ARG A 631 -2.81 -24.45 19.57
CA ARG A 631 -3.27 -25.31 18.46
C ARG A 631 -2.26 -26.38 18.05
N THR A 632 -1.05 -26.36 18.60
CA THR A 632 -0.02 -27.38 18.33
C THR A 632 -0.02 -28.47 19.40
N GLY A 633 0.45 -29.66 19.05
CA GLY A 633 0.58 -30.76 20.01
C GLY A 633 1.63 -30.49 21.12
N PRO A 634 1.51 -31.16 22.27
CA PRO A 634 2.27 -30.82 23.49
C PRO A 634 3.80 -30.96 23.32
N GLN A 635 4.25 -31.86 22.44
CA GLN A 635 5.68 -32.01 22.13
C GLN A 635 6.26 -30.79 21.40
N MET A 636 5.48 -30.16 20.50
CA MET A 636 5.89 -28.91 19.83
C MET A 636 5.88 -27.75 20.82
N GLN A 637 4.82 -27.63 21.63
CA GLN A 637 4.74 -26.63 22.70
C GLN A 637 5.97 -26.68 23.61
N ARG A 638 6.31 -27.87 24.09
CA ARG A 638 7.49 -28.12 24.93
C ARG A 638 8.80 -27.73 24.24
N THR A 639 8.95 -28.07 22.96
CA THR A 639 10.17 -27.78 22.19
C THR A 639 10.37 -26.27 22.01
N VAL A 640 9.31 -25.56 21.63
CA VAL A 640 9.34 -24.10 21.48
C VAL A 640 9.57 -23.41 22.82
N VAL A 641 8.87 -23.81 23.88
CA VAL A 641 9.03 -23.23 25.22
C VAL A 641 10.45 -23.46 25.77
N LYS A 642 11.02 -24.66 25.67
CA LYS A 642 12.41 -24.92 26.08
C LYS A 642 13.44 -24.13 25.27
N SER A 643 13.21 -23.96 23.97
CA SER A 643 14.06 -23.11 23.12
C SER A 643 13.99 -21.64 23.55
N LEU A 644 12.80 -21.16 23.92
CA LEU A 644 12.62 -19.82 24.47
C LEU A 644 13.27 -19.67 25.85
N GLU A 645 13.24 -20.68 26.72
CA GLU A 645 13.92 -20.62 28.02
C GLU A 645 15.43 -20.43 27.89
N ALA A 646 16.05 -21.10 26.91
CA ALA A 646 17.47 -20.96 26.62
C ALA A 646 17.84 -19.59 26.00
N ALA A 647 16.93 -18.96 25.25
CA ALA A 647 17.17 -17.69 24.56
C ALA A 647 16.74 -16.45 25.37
N ASN A 648 15.59 -16.50 26.04
CA ASN A 648 15.01 -15.41 26.83
C ASN A 648 14.04 -15.98 27.90
N PRO A 649 14.50 -16.16 29.16
CA PRO A 649 13.68 -16.78 30.21
C PRO A 649 12.45 -15.97 30.60
N GLU A 650 12.49 -14.63 30.53
CA GLU A 650 11.33 -13.78 30.83
C GLU A 650 10.23 -13.92 29.78
N SER A 651 10.61 -14.04 28.50
CA SER A 651 9.66 -14.36 27.43
C SER A 651 9.06 -15.75 27.63
N ALA A 652 9.88 -16.76 27.93
CA ALA A 652 9.39 -18.11 28.19
C ALA A 652 8.42 -18.17 29.38
N ARG A 653 8.72 -17.46 30.48
CA ARG A 653 7.84 -17.31 31.64
C ARG A 653 6.50 -16.64 31.27
N THR A 654 6.54 -15.61 30.43
CA THR A 654 5.34 -14.92 29.92
C THR A 654 4.49 -15.83 29.02
N ILE A 655 5.10 -16.67 28.19
CA ILE A 655 4.38 -17.67 27.40
C ILE A 655 3.78 -18.76 28.31
N LYS A 656 4.56 -19.30 29.26
CA LYS A 656 4.10 -20.29 30.25
C LYS A 656 2.92 -19.78 31.10
N SER A 657 2.87 -18.48 31.42
CA SER A 657 1.76 -17.90 32.21
C SER A 657 0.47 -17.64 31.41
N LYS A 658 0.53 -17.63 30.07
CA LYS A 658 -0.62 -17.39 29.18
C LYS A 658 -1.10 -18.65 28.42
N LEU A 659 -0.24 -19.66 28.26
CA LEU A 659 -0.51 -20.86 27.47
C LEU A 659 -1.55 -21.77 28.15
N VAL A 660 -2.71 -21.95 27.51
CA VAL A 660 -3.77 -22.88 27.95
C VAL A 660 -4.06 -23.88 26.85
N SER A 661 -3.68 -25.14 27.08
CA SER A 661 -3.93 -26.24 26.15
C SER A 661 -4.95 -27.23 26.70
N LEU A 662 -5.50 -28.08 25.84
CA LEU A 662 -6.37 -29.17 26.30
C LEU A 662 -5.61 -30.19 27.18
N ASP A 663 -4.33 -30.42 26.89
CA ASP A 663 -3.45 -31.28 27.69
C ASP A 663 -3.25 -30.76 29.12
N THR A 664 -3.29 -29.44 29.32
CA THR A 664 -3.15 -28.76 30.61
C THR A 664 -4.22 -29.22 31.61
N LEU A 665 -5.42 -29.63 31.16
CA LEU A 665 -6.48 -30.20 32.01
C LEU A 665 -6.00 -31.36 32.89
N ARG A 666 -5.11 -32.20 32.37
CA ARG A 666 -4.63 -33.40 33.09
C ARG A 666 -3.83 -33.05 34.34
N TYR A 667 -3.14 -31.91 34.28
CA TYR A 667 -2.23 -31.39 35.32
C TYR A 667 -2.92 -30.44 36.32
N LEU A 668 -4.23 -30.19 36.16
CA LEU A 668 -5.03 -29.46 37.14
C LEU A 668 -5.28 -30.30 38.40
N ARG A 669 -5.38 -29.64 39.55
CA ARG A 669 -5.83 -30.24 40.81
C ARG A 669 -7.29 -30.65 40.69
N ASP A 670 -7.70 -31.67 41.42
CA ASP A 670 -9.00 -32.32 41.22
C ASP A 670 -10.19 -31.36 41.33
N GLY A 671 -10.18 -30.47 42.34
CA GLY A 671 -11.17 -29.41 42.47
C GLY A 671 -11.17 -28.40 41.31
N GLN A 672 -10.01 -28.03 40.77
CA GLN A 672 -9.91 -27.13 39.61
C GLN A 672 -10.44 -27.80 38.34
N LEU A 673 -10.12 -29.08 38.12
CA LEU A 673 -10.62 -29.84 36.97
C LEU A 673 -12.14 -29.98 37.06
N LEU A 674 -12.66 -30.36 38.22
CA LEU A 674 -14.09 -30.53 38.44
C LEU A 674 -14.83 -29.19 38.27
N GLU A 675 -14.29 -28.07 38.74
CA GLU A 675 -14.86 -26.74 38.55
C GLU A 675 -14.88 -26.29 37.07
N VAL A 676 -13.83 -26.60 36.30
CA VAL A 676 -13.82 -26.36 34.85
C VAL A 676 -14.89 -27.20 34.15
N ILE A 677 -15.00 -28.48 34.50
CA ILE A 677 -15.93 -29.43 33.89
C ILE A 677 -17.40 -29.12 34.23
N LEU A 678 -17.70 -28.82 35.50
CA LEU A 678 -19.05 -28.45 35.96
C LEU A 678 -19.48 -27.03 35.54
N SER A 679 -18.60 -26.22 34.96
CA SER A 679 -18.99 -24.93 34.35
C SER A 679 -19.74 -25.09 33.02
N LEU A 680 -19.74 -26.30 32.44
CA LEU A 680 -20.46 -26.64 31.23
C LEU A 680 -21.90 -27.05 31.55
N LYS A 681 -22.79 -26.88 30.56
CA LYS A 681 -24.10 -27.53 30.60
C LYS A 681 -23.94 -29.04 30.41
N HIS A 682 -24.87 -29.84 30.94
CA HIS A 682 -24.87 -31.30 30.82
C HIS A 682 -24.67 -31.80 29.38
N ASP A 683 -25.48 -31.32 28.44
CA ASP A 683 -25.37 -31.65 27.00
C ASP A 683 -23.99 -31.28 26.41
N GLU A 684 -23.40 -30.18 26.87
CA GLU A 684 -22.10 -29.70 26.38
C GLU A 684 -20.96 -30.57 26.96
N LEU A 685 -21.08 -31.00 28.23
CA LEU A 685 -20.16 -31.94 28.85
C LEU A 685 -20.17 -33.30 28.13
N LEU A 686 -21.36 -33.84 27.81
CA LEU A 686 -21.50 -35.08 27.05
C LEU A 686 -20.88 -34.98 25.65
N GLN A 687 -21.13 -33.87 24.94
CA GLN A 687 -20.51 -33.58 23.64
C GLN A 687 -18.98 -33.49 23.75
N PHE A 688 -18.45 -32.87 24.80
CA PHE A 688 -17.02 -32.80 25.04
C PHE A 688 -16.43 -34.19 25.32
N LEU A 689 -16.99 -34.96 26.25
CA LEU A 689 -16.50 -36.30 26.61
C LEU A 689 -16.54 -37.29 25.44
N LYS A 690 -17.52 -37.14 24.53
CA LYS A 690 -17.64 -37.98 23.33
C LYS A 690 -16.54 -37.70 22.29
N GLY A 691 -16.05 -36.46 22.20
CA GLY A 691 -14.97 -36.06 21.28
C GLY A 691 -13.58 -35.96 21.89
N ALA A 692 -13.47 -35.94 23.23
CA ALA A 692 -12.20 -35.77 23.93
C ALA A 692 -11.29 -37.01 23.79
N PRO A 693 -9.96 -36.82 23.71
CA PRO A 693 -9.00 -37.91 23.76
C PRO A 693 -9.19 -38.78 25.00
N ASP A 694 -9.00 -40.11 24.84
CA ASP A 694 -9.24 -41.09 25.91
C ASP A 694 -8.44 -40.78 27.20
N SER A 695 -7.23 -40.22 27.06
CA SER A 695 -6.39 -39.80 28.19
C SER A 695 -7.02 -38.68 29.03
N ILE A 696 -7.71 -37.73 28.40
CA ILE A 696 -8.43 -36.65 29.08
C ILE A 696 -9.75 -37.16 29.65
N ARG A 697 -10.50 -37.97 28.91
CA ARG A 697 -11.75 -38.60 29.40
C ARG A 697 -11.49 -39.45 30.63
N TYR A 698 -10.47 -40.31 30.60
CA TYR A 698 -10.03 -41.10 31.75
C TYR A 698 -9.62 -40.21 32.94
N THR A 699 -8.89 -39.12 32.70
CA THR A 699 -8.48 -38.21 33.77
C THR A 699 -9.69 -37.55 34.45
N ILE A 700 -10.70 -37.14 33.67
CA ILE A 700 -11.94 -36.56 34.20
C ILE A 700 -12.71 -37.59 35.04
N PHE A 701 -12.93 -38.80 34.52
CA PHE A 701 -13.60 -39.86 35.28
C PHE A 701 -12.80 -40.27 36.54
N SER A 702 -11.48 -40.32 36.50
CA SER A 702 -10.67 -40.67 37.67
C SER A 702 -10.78 -39.66 38.83
N LYS A 703 -11.23 -38.42 38.54
CA LYS A 703 -11.34 -37.31 39.50
C LYS A 703 -12.80 -36.90 39.80
N ALA A 704 -13.78 -37.52 39.16
CA ALA A 704 -15.20 -37.22 39.35
C ALA A 704 -15.85 -38.06 40.47
N PRO A 705 -16.97 -37.60 41.08
CA PRO A 705 -17.76 -38.43 41.99
C PRO A 705 -18.35 -39.66 41.27
N LYS A 706 -18.40 -40.81 41.95
CA LYS A 706 -18.86 -42.08 41.35
C LYS A 706 -20.26 -42.01 40.73
N GLU A 707 -21.17 -41.29 41.38
CA GLU A 707 -22.56 -41.10 40.94
C GLU A 707 -22.61 -40.37 39.58
N LEU A 708 -21.85 -39.26 39.46
CA LEU A 708 -21.72 -38.50 38.22
C LEU A 708 -21.06 -39.32 37.09
N ILE A 709 -20.11 -40.21 37.42
CA ILE A 709 -19.51 -41.09 36.41
C ILE A 709 -20.56 -42.06 35.85
N SER A 710 -21.36 -42.71 36.72
CA SER A 710 -22.38 -43.67 36.25
C SER A 710 -23.44 -43.01 35.37
N GLU A 711 -23.88 -41.80 35.72
CA GLU A 711 -24.82 -41.00 34.91
C GLU A 711 -24.23 -40.66 33.53
N LEU A 712 -23.00 -40.12 33.50
CA LEU A 712 -22.32 -39.74 32.26
C LEU A 712 -22.00 -40.96 31.38
N GLU A 713 -21.63 -42.11 31.94
CA GLU A 713 -21.33 -43.34 31.18
C GLU A 713 -22.58 -43.95 30.53
N GLU A 714 -23.73 -43.94 31.23
CA GLU A 714 -25.01 -44.39 30.66
C GLU A 714 -25.44 -43.47 29.50
N GLU A 715 -25.39 -42.16 29.69
CA GLU A 715 -25.78 -41.18 28.67
C GLU A 715 -24.81 -41.14 27.47
N LEU A 716 -23.50 -41.29 27.68
CA LEU A 716 -22.49 -41.35 26.60
C LEU A 716 -22.75 -42.48 25.59
N GLY A 717 -23.42 -43.57 26.01
CA GLY A 717 -23.88 -44.64 25.14
C GLY A 717 -25.04 -44.24 24.22
N SER A 718 -25.91 -43.33 24.69
CA SER A 718 -27.04 -42.79 23.93
C SER A 718 -26.65 -41.67 22.95
N VAL A 719 -25.59 -40.91 23.25
CA VAL A 719 -25.10 -39.82 22.41
C VAL A 719 -24.53 -40.38 21.10
N GLY A 720 -25.08 -39.91 19.98
CA GLY A 720 -24.63 -40.28 18.63
C GLY A 720 -23.27 -39.70 18.23
N ALA A 721 -22.97 -39.75 16.93
CA ALA A 721 -21.78 -39.09 16.39
C ALA A 721 -21.93 -37.56 16.47
N ILE A 722 -20.92 -36.87 17.01
CA ILE A 722 -20.88 -35.41 17.11
C ILE A 722 -20.13 -34.78 15.92
N SER A 723 -20.52 -33.57 15.53
CA SER A 723 -19.73 -32.78 14.58
C SER A 723 -18.44 -32.26 15.23
N ARG A 724 -17.34 -32.24 14.47
CA ARG A 724 -16.07 -31.64 14.89
C ARG A 724 -16.23 -30.18 15.31
N GLU A 725 -17.11 -29.44 14.64
CA GLU A 725 -17.37 -28.02 14.92
C GLU A 725 -18.05 -27.83 16.29
N MET A 726 -18.97 -28.73 16.66
CA MET A 726 -19.63 -28.72 17.97
C MET A 726 -18.63 -29.03 19.08
N TYR A 727 -17.80 -30.07 18.90
CA TYR A 727 -16.70 -30.38 19.81
C TYR A 727 -15.77 -29.17 20.01
N GLN A 728 -15.31 -28.55 18.91
CA GLN A 728 -14.44 -27.37 18.94
C GLN A 728 -15.13 -26.11 19.52
N ALA A 729 -16.46 -26.05 19.54
CA ALA A 729 -17.19 -24.98 20.23
C ALA A 729 -17.13 -25.18 21.75
N VAL A 730 -17.34 -26.40 22.25
CA VAL A 730 -17.24 -26.70 23.69
C VAL A 730 -15.79 -26.66 24.19
N GLU A 731 -14.84 -27.19 23.41
CA GLU A 731 -13.40 -27.09 23.68
C GLU A 731 -12.97 -25.63 23.95
N ARG A 732 -13.40 -24.68 23.09
CA ARG A 732 -13.13 -23.25 23.30
C ARG A 732 -13.75 -22.69 24.59
N LYS A 733 -14.92 -23.17 25.03
CA LYS A 733 -15.51 -22.77 26.31
C LYS A 733 -14.65 -23.22 27.49
N ILE A 734 -14.16 -24.45 27.45
CA ILE A 734 -13.28 -25.03 28.47
C ILE A 734 -11.97 -24.23 28.58
N LEU A 735 -11.29 -23.99 27.45
CA LEU A 735 -10.06 -23.20 27.41
C LEU A 735 -10.30 -21.77 27.93
N ASN A 736 -11.44 -21.15 27.60
CA ASN A 736 -11.82 -19.84 28.12
C ASN A 736 -12.10 -19.85 29.63
N ARG A 737 -12.77 -20.88 30.18
CA ARG A 737 -12.97 -21.02 31.65
C ARG A 737 -11.64 -21.15 32.36
N MET A 738 -10.70 -21.94 31.84
CA MET A 738 -9.35 -22.06 32.39
C MET A 738 -8.59 -20.73 32.38
N LYS A 739 -8.68 -19.95 31.29
CA LYS A 739 -8.09 -18.59 31.22
C LYS A 739 -8.69 -17.66 32.27
N LEU A 740 -10.01 -17.70 32.46
CA LEU A 740 -10.70 -16.91 33.49
C LEU A 740 -10.26 -17.30 34.91
N MET A 741 -10.25 -18.60 35.23
CA MET A 741 -9.77 -19.11 36.52
C MET A 741 -8.28 -18.84 36.79
N THR A 742 -7.48 -18.65 35.73
CA THR A 742 -6.08 -18.19 35.86
C THR A 742 -6.04 -16.71 36.25
N ASN A 743 -6.84 -15.86 35.60
CA ASN A 743 -6.93 -14.44 35.92
C ASN A 743 -7.49 -14.19 37.34
N GLU A 744 -8.36 -15.08 37.83
CA GLU A 744 -8.85 -15.11 39.21
C GLU A 744 -7.80 -15.62 40.23
N GLY A 745 -6.65 -16.11 39.78
CA GLY A 745 -5.58 -16.68 40.62
C GLY A 745 -5.87 -18.10 41.14
N LEU A 746 -6.98 -18.72 40.74
CA LEU A 746 -7.34 -20.09 41.13
C LEU A 746 -6.41 -21.13 40.50
N ILE A 747 -5.91 -20.88 39.28
CA ILE A 747 -4.96 -21.72 38.54
C ILE A 747 -3.62 -21.00 38.35
N ASN A 748 -2.52 -21.62 38.78
CA ASN A 748 -1.16 -21.16 38.49
C ASN A 748 -0.64 -21.83 37.22
N LEU A 749 -0.89 -21.24 36.05
CA LEU A 749 -0.48 -21.82 34.76
C LEU A 749 1.02 -22.04 34.62
N VAL A 750 1.86 -21.21 35.25
CA VAL A 750 3.32 -21.40 35.17
C VAL A 750 3.68 -22.76 35.79
N GLU A 751 3.26 -23.01 37.04
CA GLU A 751 3.50 -24.26 37.75
C GLU A 751 2.83 -25.47 37.07
N THR A 752 1.61 -25.31 36.56
CA THR A 752 0.90 -26.38 35.83
C THR A 752 1.62 -26.75 34.53
N ASN A 753 2.09 -25.75 33.77
CA ASN A 753 2.81 -25.97 32.52
C ASN A 753 4.24 -26.50 32.77
N GLU A 754 4.92 -26.15 33.87
CA GLU A 754 6.17 -26.82 34.26
C GLU A 754 5.98 -28.34 34.43
N ARG A 755 4.93 -28.77 35.17
CA ARG A 755 4.61 -30.20 35.35
C ARG A 755 4.34 -30.88 34.00
N MET A 756 3.52 -30.25 33.16
CA MET A 756 3.21 -30.75 31.81
C MET A 756 4.45 -30.94 30.93
N PHE A 757 5.42 -30.01 31.02
CA PHE A 757 6.67 -30.08 30.27
C PHE A 757 7.77 -30.92 30.95
N ALA A 758 7.61 -31.31 32.21
CA ALA A 758 8.50 -32.24 32.89
C ALA A 758 8.20 -33.69 32.46
N ASP A 759 6.96 -34.16 32.66
CA ASP A 759 6.59 -35.59 32.60
C ASP A 759 6.81 -36.24 31.22
N SER A 760 6.65 -35.49 30.13
CA SER A 760 6.88 -35.99 28.77
C SER A 760 8.37 -36.26 28.43
N ALA A 761 9.28 -36.24 29.42
CA ALA A 761 10.67 -36.71 29.26
C ALA A 761 10.79 -38.24 29.19
N GLY A 762 9.83 -38.99 29.73
CA GLY A 762 9.92 -40.46 29.87
C GLY A 762 9.34 -41.28 28.70
N ASP A 763 8.55 -40.68 27.82
CA ASP A 763 7.80 -41.42 26.78
C ASP A 763 8.60 -41.60 25.48
N SER A 764 9.77 -42.22 25.60
CA SER A 764 10.56 -42.71 24.47
C SER A 764 10.65 -44.24 24.50
N GLY A 765 9.52 -44.89 24.20
CA GLY A 765 9.50 -46.26 23.70
C GLY A 765 9.78 -47.39 24.70
N PHE A 766 8.78 -47.74 25.52
CA PHE A 766 8.45 -49.16 25.77
C PHE A 766 7.04 -49.31 26.33
N VAL A 767 6.07 -49.70 25.49
CA VAL A 767 4.80 -50.24 25.99
C VAL A 767 5.06 -51.68 26.42
N GLN A 768 5.35 -51.91 27.70
CA GLN A 768 5.23 -53.26 28.26
C GLN A 768 3.74 -53.64 28.34
N PRO A 769 3.34 -54.82 27.86
CA PRO A 769 1.99 -55.31 28.09
C PRO A 769 1.83 -55.63 29.59
N VAL A 770 0.81 -55.02 30.21
CA VAL A 770 0.44 -55.26 31.62
C VAL A 770 0.07 -56.74 31.79
N PRO A 771 0.54 -57.43 32.85
CA PRO A 771 0.25 -58.85 33.04
C PRO A 771 -1.24 -59.09 33.32
N SER A 772 -1.77 -60.17 32.75
CA SER A 772 -3.12 -60.65 33.01
C SER A 772 -3.27 -61.21 34.44
N PRO A 773 -4.49 -61.16 35.03
CA PRO A 773 -4.70 -61.63 36.40
C PRO A 773 -4.57 -63.14 36.49
N SER A 774 -3.65 -63.60 37.34
CA SER A 774 -3.45 -65.02 37.64
C SER A 774 -4.56 -65.57 38.55
N ALA A 775 -5.65 -66.05 37.94
CA ALA A 775 -6.63 -66.88 38.65
C ALA A 775 -6.06 -68.30 38.85
N GLY A 776 -5.77 -68.64 40.11
CA GLY A 776 -5.20 -69.92 40.50
C GLY A 776 -5.94 -70.56 41.67
N ASP A 777 -7.16 -71.05 41.43
CA ASP A 777 -7.61 -72.26 42.11
C ASP A 777 -8.47 -73.12 41.18
N LYS A 778 -8.37 -74.45 41.33
CA LYS A 778 -8.98 -75.45 40.46
C LYS A 778 -9.99 -76.29 41.23
N THR A 779 -11.27 -76.21 40.89
CA THR A 779 -12.15 -77.39 41.03
C THR A 779 -13.30 -77.43 40.03
N VAL A 780 -13.35 -78.55 39.29
CA VAL A 780 -14.58 -79.31 38.97
C VAL A 780 -15.54 -78.74 37.90
N THR A 781 -15.34 -79.23 36.66
CA THR A 781 -16.36 -79.71 35.68
C THR A 781 -17.63 -78.86 35.42
N ASN A 782 -18.06 -78.59 34.19
CA ASN A 782 -18.40 -79.60 33.17
C ASN A 782 -18.86 -78.95 31.84
N LEU A 783 -18.79 -79.73 30.75
CA LEU A 783 -19.65 -79.71 29.54
C LEU A 783 -19.68 -78.50 28.55
N LYS A 784 -19.22 -78.83 27.33
CA LYS A 784 -19.73 -78.47 25.98
C LYS A 784 -19.59 -77.05 25.40
N LYS A 785 -18.72 -77.00 24.37
CA LYS A 785 -18.87 -76.21 23.13
C LYS A 785 -20.32 -76.12 22.62
N VAL A 786 -20.68 -74.97 22.02
CA VAL A 786 -20.99 -74.81 20.58
C VAL A 786 -20.64 -73.35 20.19
N ALA A 787 -20.28 -73.12 18.93
CA ALA A 787 -19.84 -71.82 18.40
C ALA A 787 -20.99 -71.00 17.80
N GLY A 788 -20.79 -69.69 17.62
CA GLY A 788 -21.65 -68.88 16.76
C GLY A 788 -21.40 -67.37 16.81
N TRP A 789 -20.70 -66.88 15.79
CA TRP A 789 -20.57 -65.48 15.34
C TRP A 789 -19.69 -64.55 16.19
#